data_AF-A0A3D4D0C2-F1
#
_entry.id   AF-A0A3D4D0C2-F1
#
_cell.length_a   1.000
_cell.length_b   1.000
_cell.length_c   1.000
_cell.angle_alpha   90.00
_cell.angle_beta   90.00
_cell.angle_gamma   90.00
#
_symmetry.space_group_name_H-M   'P 1'
#
loop_
_entity.id
_entity.type
_entity.pdbx_description
1 polymer ?
#
loop_
_entity_poly.entity_id
_entity_poly.type
_entity_poly.pdbx_seq_one_letter_code
_entity_poly.pdbx_strand_id
1 'polypeptide(L)'
;MSGGKQNRRNPLVMNPSTISRPPLGLTAGKKGFSLVTTVMVLTLLALIAIGLLSLSSVTLRSTGALDAQAEAQANARLALMLAIGELQRQMGPDQRISAPASILDPSADSASSQGVTHPYWTGVWDAWSAGAESFGSDESSEHRTIAGASNRGLAPSYEVNRRDHFRSWLVSLSREQREALETARNLPLRGEAIPEADSNGVILMGRGSSGEDSADTDFVSGGLLGIRSEPGGGVNPNGRYGWWIADESTKARILPDAFDAGDQLQKADLIARAMSAGSTGHDSIDVLEELTDESDLRRIHTRRSLELPTDDLSGVREAFHDVTPYSHGVLADVREGGLKRDLNALLERPILLQEQRDDFMLYRFGRSSDRVPLQDLAAYYQLYREQVDYDGSKARNPLGRNRLQINNPDFTPGSSFKREYTNLYRMPVPVKVQFLLSYIGTQRQRPARNDPNQSRYKVHIGITPAVTLWNPYNVPLVLNHGPDRSTQIRFFNLPIALRWKKVGASGSYESNRPTSLSWITNRDRYGAGTFRAGNGDRHTGFELFVGGQKPIVFSPGEVRVFSLRQTSGPEGGAQLEDTNQYRPIREVDPGWDPTNWLELPRSDRNQDLAHVEQERDSPLGRNDDGIGGALSFDANDQISFSISAAENVDLANGAALQFFFRQSSVVRQGEGGAGDNKWMRRQFQMISRMHDYGPGGRESQAAIDFHRELMRKGFPGQRDEIEFPPISGREIVGQTRPFLLVSLTAGCEVYHSTAGDAHGRRFASRPFLHSTPIVACPFVDRDDYDSFYHHGWNWWVQDINSVLEAAVQVDPNNMNSYYGGGYSAEYGTTHIVQQEVPLTPIHSIGALSHARLGGYSLANEHLGPGAGETRGSYQTTTATG
;
A
#
# COMPACT_ATOMS: atom_id res chain seq x y z
N MET A 1 -24.10 -86.09 -11.93
CA MET A 1 -25.50 -86.25 -11.45
C MET A 1 -26.40 -85.80 -12.59
N SER A 2 -26.86 -86.77 -13.39
CA SER A 2 -28.26 -87.25 -13.45
C SER A 2 -29.15 -86.24 -14.16
N GLY A 3 -29.62 -86.43 -15.39
CA GLY A 3 -30.05 -87.66 -16.07
C GLY A 3 -31.47 -87.37 -16.59
N GLY A 4 -31.94 -87.79 -17.76
CA GLY A 4 -31.42 -88.63 -18.81
C GLY A 4 -32.57 -89.03 -19.75
N LYS A 5 -32.21 -89.79 -20.80
CA LYS A 5 -33.04 -90.80 -21.52
C LYS A 5 -34.15 -90.24 -22.44
N GLN A 6 -34.40 -90.75 -23.65
CA GLN A 6 -34.10 -92.02 -24.33
C GLN A 6 -34.41 -91.83 -25.85
N ASN A 7 -33.57 -92.29 -26.79
CA ASN A 7 -33.76 -93.49 -27.66
C ASN A 7 -35.15 -93.58 -28.36
N ARG A 8 -35.33 -93.94 -29.65
CA ARG A 8 -34.51 -94.69 -30.62
C ARG A 8 -35.28 -94.80 -31.97
N ARG A 9 -34.53 -95.04 -33.06
CA ARG A 9 -34.83 -95.76 -34.34
C ARG A 9 -35.66 -95.00 -35.42
N ASN A 10 -35.10 -94.60 -36.57
CA ASN A 10 -34.71 -95.37 -37.80
C ASN A 10 -35.89 -96.07 -38.51
N PRO A 11 -35.87 -96.30 -39.85
CA PRO A 11 -35.17 -95.57 -40.95
C PRO A 11 -35.86 -95.63 -42.36
N LEU A 12 -35.17 -95.09 -43.38
CA LEU A 12 -35.02 -95.61 -44.78
C LEU A 12 -36.16 -95.47 -45.84
N VAL A 13 -35.77 -94.83 -46.97
CA VAL A 13 -35.80 -95.32 -48.38
C VAL A 13 -36.93 -94.92 -49.35
N MET A 14 -36.47 -94.15 -50.36
CA MET A 14 -36.69 -94.19 -51.82
C MET A 14 -37.99 -94.70 -52.44
N ASN A 15 -38.60 -93.80 -53.26
CA ASN A 15 -39.05 -93.93 -54.68
C ASN A 15 -39.94 -95.11 -55.13
N PRO A 16 -40.57 -95.07 -56.34
CA PRO A 16 -41.00 -93.95 -57.18
C PRO A 16 -42.44 -94.12 -57.76
N SER A 17 -42.89 -93.09 -58.49
CA SER A 17 -43.75 -93.14 -59.70
C SER A 17 -44.98 -94.06 -59.77
N THR A 18 -46.18 -93.51 -60.03
CA THR A 18 -46.84 -93.53 -61.36
C THR A 18 -48.29 -93.01 -61.34
N ILE A 19 -48.55 -92.15 -62.34
CA ILE A 19 -49.77 -91.88 -63.12
C ILE A 19 -51.08 -92.60 -62.71
N SER A 20 -52.15 -91.84 -62.49
CA SER A 20 -53.44 -91.99 -63.23
C SER A 20 -54.47 -90.93 -62.81
N ARG A 21 -55.02 -90.21 -63.80
CA ARG A 21 -56.23 -89.37 -63.65
C ARG A 21 -57.49 -90.24 -63.54
N PRO A 22 -58.55 -89.71 -62.92
CA PRO A 22 -59.88 -89.79 -63.52
C PRO A 22 -60.60 -88.43 -63.59
N PRO A 23 -61.66 -88.28 -64.42
CA PRO A 23 -62.24 -86.99 -64.73
C PRO A 23 -63.59 -86.70 -64.03
N LEU A 24 -63.78 -85.39 -63.79
CA LEU A 24 -64.99 -84.56 -63.91
C LEU A 24 -66.35 -85.05 -63.40
N GLY A 25 -66.92 -84.25 -62.48
CA GLY A 25 -68.36 -84.13 -62.23
C GLY A 25 -68.68 -82.73 -61.70
N LEU A 26 -69.40 -81.93 -62.50
CA LEU A 26 -69.85 -80.56 -62.24
C LEU A 26 -70.96 -80.48 -61.18
N THR A 27 -71.00 -79.39 -60.41
CA THR A 27 -72.27 -78.69 -60.08
C THR A 27 -72.02 -77.21 -59.79
N ALA A 28 -72.90 -76.36 -60.34
CA ALA A 28 -72.88 -74.91 -60.24
C ALA A 28 -73.63 -74.38 -59.01
N GLY A 29 -73.15 -73.27 -58.43
CA GLY A 29 -73.88 -72.50 -57.41
C GLY A 29 -73.18 -71.20 -56.96
N LYS A 30 -73.77 -70.05 -57.37
CA LYS A 30 -73.59 -68.64 -56.95
C LYS A 30 -72.43 -67.80 -57.54
N LYS A 31 -72.74 -67.10 -58.63
CA LYS A 31 -72.01 -65.93 -59.15
C LYS A 31 -72.27 -64.72 -58.24
N GLY A 32 -71.31 -64.38 -57.39
CA GLY A 32 -71.33 -63.22 -56.49
C GLY A 32 -70.26 -63.29 -55.39
N PHE A 33 -69.96 -64.50 -54.90
CA PHE A 33 -68.99 -64.71 -53.83
C PHE A 33 -67.52 -64.59 -54.30
N SER A 34 -67.23 -64.98 -55.55
CA SER A 34 -65.87 -64.89 -56.13
C SER A 34 -65.40 -63.45 -56.35
N LEU A 35 -66.28 -62.52 -56.70
CA LEU A 35 -65.88 -61.11 -56.93
C LEU A 35 -65.60 -60.41 -55.60
N VAL A 36 -66.45 -60.61 -54.59
CA VAL A 36 -66.25 -60.05 -53.24
C VAL A 36 -64.99 -60.62 -52.59
N THR A 37 -64.71 -61.92 -52.74
CA THR A 37 -63.45 -62.52 -52.24
C THR A 37 -62.24 -62.01 -53.02
N THR A 38 -62.29 -61.85 -54.34
CA THR A 38 -61.17 -61.25 -55.08
C THR A 38 -60.95 -59.78 -54.76
N VAL A 39 -62.02 -59.00 -54.54
CA VAL A 39 -61.90 -57.59 -54.13
C VAL A 39 -61.40 -57.48 -52.69
N MET A 40 -61.86 -58.33 -51.76
CA MET A 40 -61.32 -58.39 -50.39
C MET A 40 -59.85 -58.83 -50.35
N VAL A 41 -59.46 -59.81 -51.17
CA VAL A 41 -58.06 -60.25 -51.26
C VAL A 41 -57.18 -59.20 -51.94
N LEU A 42 -57.64 -58.55 -53.01
CA LEU A 42 -56.91 -57.46 -53.68
C LEU A 42 -56.80 -56.22 -52.79
N THR A 43 -57.85 -55.85 -52.06
CA THR A 43 -57.81 -54.73 -51.10
C THR A 43 -56.92 -55.05 -49.91
N LEU A 44 -56.94 -56.28 -49.40
CA LEU A 44 -56.01 -56.73 -48.35
C LEU A 44 -54.55 -56.72 -48.84
N LEU A 45 -54.29 -57.24 -50.04
CA LEU A 45 -52.96 -57.19 -50.67
C LEU A 45 -52.50 -55.74 -50.92
N ALA A 46 -53.39 -54.86 -51.36
CA ALA A 46 -53.10 -53.44 -51.54
C ALA A 46 -52.79 -52.76 -50.20
N LEU A 47 -53.54 -53.05 -49.13
CA LEU A 47 -53.27 -52.52 -47.79
C LEU A 47 -51.93 -53.01 -47.25
N ILE A 48 -51.60 -54.29 -47.44
CA ILE A 48 -50.29 -54.84 -47.04
C ILE A 48 -49.16 -54.19 -47.85
N ALA A 49 -49.34 -54.03 -49.17
CA ALA A 49 -48.36 -53.38 -50.03
C ALA A 49 -48.13 -51.91 -49.64
N ILE A 50 -49.19 -51.15 -49.34
CA ILE A 50 -49.11 -49.77 -48.87
C ILE A 50 -48.44 -49.71 -47.49
N GLY A 51 -48.75 -50.64 -46.58
CA GLY A 51 -48.11 -50.74 -45.27
C GLY A 51 -46.60 -51.01 -45.36
N LEU A 52 -46.19 -51.94 -46.22
CA LEU A 52 -44.78 -52.26 -46.47
C LEU A 52 -44.05 -51.10 -47.18
N LEU A 53 -44.69 -50.42 -48.12
CA LEU A 53 -44.12 -49.24 -48.79
C LEU A 53 -43.93 -48.07 -47.82
N SER A 54 -44.88 -47.87 -46.91
CA SER A 54 -44.79 -46.87 -45.85
C SER A 54 -43.66 -47.18 -44.87
N LEU A 55 -43.56 -48.44 -44.42
CA LEU A 55 -42.47 -48.87 -43.55
C LEU A 55 -41.11 -48.72 -44.23
N SER A 56 -40.98 -49.14 -45.49
CA SER A 56 -39.76 -48.97 -46.28
C SER A 56 -39.38 -47.50 -46.48
N SER A 57 -40.37 -46.62 -46.67
CA SER A 57 -40.12 -45.18 -46.80
C SER A 57 -39.69 -44.54 -45.47
N VAL A 58 -40.23 -45.01 -44.35
CA VAL A 58 -39.81 -44.58 -43.01
C VAL A 58 -38.41 -45.09 -42.68
N THR A 59 -38.09 -46.36 -42.99
CA THR A 59 -36.74 -46.91 -42.76
C THR A 59 -35.70 -46.25 -43.64
N LEU A 60 -36.00 -45.96 -44.91
CA LEU A 60 -35.09 -45.22 -45.80
C LEU A 60 -34.84 -43.79 -45.29
N ARG A 61 -35.88 -43.09 -44.84
CA ARG A 61 -35.72 -41.76 -44.21
C ARG A 61 -34.91 -41.82 -42.91
N SER A 62 -35.16 -42.82 -42.07
CA SER A 62 -34.39 -43.04 -40.83
C SER A 62 -32.92 -43.37 -41.12
N THR A 63 -32.65 -44.17 -42.15
CA THR A 63 -31.28 -44.54 -42.54
C THR A 63 -30.54 -43.32 -43.08
N GLY A 64 -31.18 -42.54 -43.96
CA GLY A 64 -30.59 -41.28 -44.45
C GLY A 64 -30.32 -40.26 -43.33
N ALA A 65 -31.20 -40.19 -42.32
CA ALA A 65 -30.97 -39.35 -41.14
C ALA A 65 -29.79 -39.82 -40.27
N LEU A 66 -29.65 -41.15 -40.08
CA LEU A 66 -28.53 -41.74 -39.34
C LEU A 66 -27.19 -41.55 -40.08
N ASP A 67 -27.18 -41.72 -41.40
CA ASP A 67 -25.99 -41.51 -42.23
C ASP A 67 -25.55 -40.04 -42.17
N ALA A 68 -26.49 -39.10 -42.32
CA ALA A 68 -26.20 -37.66 -42.19
C ALA A 68 -25.72 -37.29 -40.79
N GLN A 69 -26.26 -37.90 -39.74
CA GLN A 69 -25.80 -37.70 -38.37
C GLN A 69 -24.38 -38.23 -38.16
N ALA A 70 -24.06 -39.42 -38.69
CA ALA A 70 -22.74 -40.00 -38.60
C ALA A 70 -21.69 -39.14 -39.34
N GLU A 71 -22.04 -38.62 -40.51
CA GLU A 71 -21.21 -37.69 -41.27
C GLU A 71 -21.01 -36.35 -40.52
N ALA A 72 -22.08 -35.78 -39.97
CA ALA A 72 -21.99 -34.55 -39.16
C ALA A 72 -21.08 -34.74 -37.93
N GLN A 73 -21.17 -35.89 -37.25
CA GLN A 73 -20.28 -36.23 -36.13
C GLN A 73 -18.82 -36.39 -36.57
N ALA A 74 -18.57 -37.02 -37.72
CA ALA A 74 -17.22 -37.14 -38.28
C ALA A 74 -16.63 -35.77 -38.63
N ASN A 75 -17.43 -34.90 -39.26
CA ASN A 75 -17.06 -33.53 -39.61
C ASN A 75 -16.79 -32.67 -38.36
N ALA A 76 -17.62 -32.80 -37.33
CA ALA A 76 -17.41 -32.12 -36.04
C ALA A 76 -16.13 -32.60 -35.34
N ARG A 77 -15.82 -33.90 -35.39
CA ARG A 77 -14.56 -34.44 -34.85
C ARG A 77 -13.35 -33.90 -35.61
N LEU A 78 -13.42 -33.81 -36.93
CA LEU A 78 -12.39 -33.16 -37.75
C LEU A 78 -12.24 -31.69 -37.36
N ALA A 79 -13.35 -30.96 -37.22
CA ALA A 79 -13.37 -29.56 -36.81
C ALA A 79 -12.68 -29.36 -35.46
N LEU A 80 -12.95 -30.24 -34.49
CA LEU A 80 -12.31 -30.23 -33.18
C LEU A 80 -10.80 -30.46 -33.28
N MET A 81 -10.36 -31.42 -34.09
CA MET A 81 -8.92 -31.66 -34.32
C MET A 81 -8.24 -30.42 -34.95
N LEU A 82 -8.90 -29.78 -35.91
CA LEU A 82 -8.41 -28.56 -36.53
C LEU A 82 -8.38 -27.37 -35.56
N ALA A 83 -9.42 -27.21 -34.74
CA ALA A 83 -9.48 -26.18 -33.72
C ALA A 83 -8.36 -26.33 -32.70
N ILE A 84 -8.11 -27.55 -32.19
CA ILE A 84 -6.99 -27.83 -31.29
C ILE A 84 -5.65 -27.51 -31.98
N GLY A 85 -5.49 -27.90 -33.25
CA GLY A 85 -4.29 -27.59 -34.03
C GLY A 85 -4.07 -26.08 -34.19
N GLU A 86 -5.12 -25.31 -34.49
CA GLU A 86 -5.02 -23.86 -34.62
C GLU A 86 -4.77 -23.18 -33.26
N LEU A 87 -5.41 -23.67 -32.18
CA LEU A 87 -5.14 -23.21 -30.82
C LEU A 87 -3.67 -23.40 -30.46
N GLN A 88 -3.11 -24.60 -30.67
CA GLN A 88 -1.70 -24.89 -30.40
C GLN A 88 -0.77 -24.04 -31.27
N ARG A 89 -1.15 -23.78 -32.52
CA ARG A 89 -0.34 -22.96 -33.43
C ARG A 89 -0.31 -21.48 -33.00
N GLN A 90 -1.44 -20.94 -32.56
CA GLN A 90 -1.58 -19.51 -32.26
C GLN A 90 -1.26 -19.17 -30.80
N MET A 91 -1.67 -20.02 -29.85
CA MET A 91 -1.51 -19.84 -28.39
C MET A 91 -0.41 -20.71 -27.77
N GLY A 92 0.35 -21.45 -28.58
CA GLY A 92 1.39 -22.36 -28.09
C GLY A 92 2.53 -21.66 -27.31
N PRO A 93 3.13 -20.57 -27.82
CA PRO A 93 4.14 -19.83 -27.07
C PRO A 93 3.56 -19.11 -25.85
N ASP A 94 4.32 -19.04 -24.75
CA ASP A 94 3.91 -18.38 -23.50
C ASP A 94 3.65 -16.87 -23.65
N GLN A 95 4.15 -16.27 -24.74
CA GLN A 95 4.04 -14.84 -25.06
C GLN A 95 2.79 -14.52 -25.88
N ARG A 96 1.70 -15.25 -25.67
CA ARG A 96 0.44 -15.10 -26.40
C ARG A 96 -0.64 -14.62 -25.47
N ILE A 97 -1.40 -13.64 -25.94
CA ILE A 97 -2.48 -13.03 -25.18
C ILE A 97 -3.78 -13.29 -25.93
N SER A 98 -4.75 -13.87 -25.24
CA SER A 98 -6.13 -14.00 -25.71
C SER A 98 -7.00 -12.91 -25.11
N ALA A 99 -7.99 -12.47 -25.88
CA ALA A 99 -9.03 -11.55 -25.42
C ALA A 99 -10.28 -11.67 -26.30
N PRO A 100 -11.48 -11.42 -25.76
CA PRO A 100 -12.70 -11.34 -26.55
C PRO A 100 -12.66 -10.11 -27.46
N ALA A 101 -13.37 -10.18 -28.58
CA ALA A 101 -13.48 -9.08 -29.55
C ALA A 101 -14.19 -7.85 -28.98
N SER A 102 -14.95 -7.98 -27.89
CA SER A 102 -15.55 -6.87 -27.15
C SER A 102 -14.55 -5.82 -26.68
N ILE A 103 -13.26 -6.18 -26.54
CA ILE A 103 -12.19 -5.21 -26.22
C ILE A 103 -11.96 -4.17 -27.34
N LEU A 104 -12.56 -4.37 -28.51
CA LEU A 104 -12.56 -3.44 -29.63
C LEU A 104 -13.77 -2.50 -29.62
N ASP A 105 -14.61 -2.53 -28.59
CA ASP A 105 -15.72 -1.58 -28.42
C ASP A 105 -15.17 -0.15 -28.21
N PRO A 106 -15.58 0.84 -29.02
CA PRO A 106 -15.23 2.24 -28.80
C PRO A 106 -15.90 2.90 -27.57
N SER A 107 -16.94 2.30 -26.98
CA SER A 107 -17.72 2.83 -25.85
C SER A 107 -17.57 1.95 -24.61
N ALA A 108 -16.78 2.39 -23.63
CA ALA A 108 -16.59 1.67 -22.36
C ALA A 108 -17.75 1.83 -21.37
N ASP A 109 -18.71 2.73 -21.63
CA ASP A 109 -19.73 3.15 -20.67
C ASP A 109 -21.04 2.34 -20.73
N SER A 110 -21.16 1.37 -21.64
CA SER A 110 -22.36 0.54 -21.83
C SER A 110 -22.09 -0.94 -21.56
N ALA A 111 -23.02 -1.61 -20.85
CA ALA A 111 -22.92 -3.05 -20.56
C ALA A 111 -22.99 -3.95 -21.81
N SER A 112 -23.65 -3.50 -22.88
CA SER A 112 -23.72 -4.19 -24.16
C SER A 112 -22.70 -3.61 -25.15
N SER A 113 -22.00 -4.46 -25.90
CA SER A 113 -21.00 -3.98 -26.87
C SER A 113 -21.63 -3.15 -28.01
N GLN A 114 -21.21 -1.90 -28.20
CA GLN A 114 -21.72 -1.01 -29.24
C GLN A 114 -20.74 -0.88 -30.41
N GLY A 115 -21.02 -1.58 -31.51
CA GLY A 115 -20.24 -1.47 -32.75
C GLY A 115 -19.25 -2.61 -33.03
N VAL A 116 -19.33 -3.72 -32.28
CA VAL A 116 -18.67 -4.99 -32.61
C VAL A 116 -19.74 -6.01 -33.02
N THR A 117 -19.60 -6.58 -34.22
CA THR A 117 -20.58 -7.54 -34.77
C THR A 117 -20.55 -8.90 -34.05
N HIS A 118 -19.37 -9.31 -33.56
CA HIS A 118 -19.16 -10.60 -32.90
C HIS A 118 -18.31 -10.43 -31.62
N PRO A 119 -18.88 -9.93 -30.51
CA PRO A 119 -18.13 -9.57 -29.30
C PRO A 119 -17.42 -10.75 -28.62
N TYR A 120 -17.95 -11.96 -28.74
CA TYR A 120 -17.43 -13.16 -28.07
C TYR A 120 -16.44 -13.98 -28.91
N TRP A 121 -15.96 -13.46 -30.04
CA TRP A 121 -14.85 -14.08 -30.76
C TRP A 121 -13.56 -13.91 -29.96
N THR A 122 -12.79 -15.00 -29.82
CA THR A 122 -11.50 -14.95 -29.13
C THR A 122 -10.41 -14.58 -30.12
N GLY A 123 -9.76 -13.44 -29.90
CA GLY A 123 -8.60 -13.03 -30.67
C GLY A 123 -7.31 -13.48 -30.02
N VAL A 124 -6.24 -13.57 -30.81
CA VAL A 124 -4.88 -13.81 -30.34
C VAL A 124 -4.01 -12.63 -30.75
N TRP A 125 -3.27 -12.11 -29.78
CA TRP A 125 -2.27 -11.09 -29.97
C TRP A 125 -0.89 -11.59 -29.53
N ASP A 126 0.13 -11.10 -30.22
CA ASP A 126 1.50 -11.19 -29.74
C ASP A 126 1.68 -10.23 -28.54
N ALA A 127 2.42 -10.68 -27.53
CA ALA A 127 2.85 -9.81 -26.45
C ALA A 127 3.96 -8.86 -26.92
N TRP A 128 4.14 -7.76 -26.19
CA TRP A 128 5.16 -6.77 -26.53
C TRP A 128 6.57 -7.35 -26.40
N SER A 129 7.46 -7.00 -27.33
CA SER A 129 8.85 -7.42 -27.27
C SER A 129 9.57 -6.71 -26.13
N ALA A 130 10.21 -7.50 -25.26
CA ALA A 130 11.14 -7.00 -24.26
C ALA A 130 12.52 -6.75 -24.87
N GLY A 131 13.11 -5.57 -24.64
CA GLY A 131 14.48 -5.27 -25.04
C GLY A 131 14.60 -4.45 -26.32
N ALA A 132 15.79 -4.43 -26.92
CA ALA A 132 16.15 -3.52 -28.02
C ALA A 132 15.51 -3.86 -29.38
N GLU A 133 14.77 -4.97 -29.46
CA GLU A 133 14.11 -5.41 -30.69
C GLU A 133 12.71 -4.82 -30.75
N SER A 134 12.45 -3.97 -31.74
CA SER A 134 11.13 -3.44 -32.05
C SER A 134 10.27 -4.50 -32.73
N PHE A 135 9.03 -4.66 -32.30
CA PHE A 135 8.02 -5.39 -33.05
C PHE A 135 7.13 -4.39 -33.80
N GLY A 136 7.07 -4.50 -35.13
CA GLY A 136 6.30 -3.56 -35.96
C GLY A 136 6.82 -2.12 -35.84
N SER A 137 5.91 -1.19 -35.55
CA SER A 137 6.19 0.25 -35.38
C SER A 137 6.42 0.68 -33.93
N ASP A 138 6.44 -0.26 -32.99
CA ASP A 138 6.58 0.03 -31.56
C ASP A 138 7.97 0.55 -31.20
N GLU A 139 8.00 1.56 -30.33
CA GLU A 139 9.24 1.93 -29.65
C GLU A 139 9.71 0.77 -28.78
N SER A 140 11.00 0.44 -28.91
CA SER A 140 11.69 -0.55 -28.08
C SER A 140 11.41 -0.31 -26.59
N SER A 141 10.71 -1.23 -25.93
CA SER A 141 10.51 -1.22 -24.48
C SER A 141 11.71 -1.89 -23.81
N GLU A 142 12.72 -1.08 -23.48
CA GLU A 142 13.89 -1.57 -22.76
C GLU A 142 13.56 -1.68 -21.26
N HIS A 143 13.26 -2.90 -20.80
CA HIS A 143 13.42 -3.28 -19.40
C HIS A 143 14.40 -4.45 -19.37
N ARG A 144 15.69 -4.16 -19.24
CA ARG A 144 16.72 -5.17 -18.97
C ARG A 144 17.05 -5.14 -17.48
N THR A 145 17.02 -6.30 -16.84
CA THR A 145 17.23 -6.45 -15.40
C THR A 145 18.69 -6.32 -14.95
N ILE A 146 19.67 -6.14 -15.87
CA ILE A 146 21.10 -5.97 -15.55
C ILE A 146 21.83 -5.05 -16.56
N ALA A 147 22.71 -4.20 -16.01
CA ALA A 147 23.50 -3.04 -16.48
C ALA A 147 23.77 -2.75 -17.98
N GLY A 148 23.54 -1.49 -18.38
CA GLY A 148 24.30 -0.82 -19.46
C GLY A 148 23.58 0.19 -20.38
N ALA A 149 22.25 0.32 -20.35
CA ALA A 149 21.51 1.17 -21.30
C ALA A 149 20.25 1.82 -20.67
N SER A 150 19.72 2.87 -21.30
CA SER A 150 18.64 3.70 -20.76
C SER A 150 17.27 3.03 -20.81
N ASN A 151 16.51 3.06 -19.71
CA ASN A 151 15.10 2.61 -19.62
C ASN A 151 14.14 3.56 -20.37
N ARG A 152 14.28 3.69 -21.70
CA ARG A 152 13.27 4.36 -22.54
C ARG A 152 12.13 3.39 -22.83
N GLY A 153 10.90 3.89 -22.88
CA GLY A 153 9.74 3.11 -23.33
C GLY A 153 9.16 2.13 -22.30
N LEU A 154 9.17 2.44 -21.00
CA LEU A 154 8.51 1.61 -19.97
C LEU A 154 6.99 1.43 -20.18
N ALA A 155 6.38 2.25 -21.03
CA ALA A 155 5.00 2.09 -21.49
C ALA A 155 4.88 2.60 -22.94
N PRO A 156 5.05 1.74 -23.96
CA PRO A 156 4.62 2.10 -25.31
C PRO A 156 3.11 2.44 -25.28
N SER A 157 2.71 3.44 -26.05
CA SER A 157 1.31 3.87 -26.14
C SER A 157 0.48 2.79 -26.82
N TYR A 158 -0.24 1.99 -26.03
CA TYR A 158 -0.96 0.78 -26.47
C TYR A 158 -2.08 1.04 -27.48
N GLU A 159 -2.59 2.28 -27.57
CA GLU A 159 -3.79 2.59 -28.36
C GLU A 159 -3.54 2.62 -29.87
N VAL A 160 -2.37 3.08 -30.32
CA VAL A 160 -2.11 3.31 -31.76
C VAL A 160 -1.73 2.01 -32.49
N ASN A 161 -1.02 1.09 -31.81
CA ASN A 161 -0.32 -0.03 -32.45
C ASN A 161 -0.92 -1.42 -32.15
N ARG A 162 -2.08 -1.50 -31.48
CA ARG A 162 -2.74 -2.78 -31.15
C ARG A 162 -3.04 -3.66 -32.37
N ARG A 163 -3.19 -3.06 -33.55
CA ARG A 163 -3.41 -3.77 -34.82
C ARG A 163 -2.18 -4.54 -35.29
N ASP A 164 -0.98 -4.02 -35.00
CA ASP A 164 0.29 -4.61 -35.46
C ASP A 164 0.58 -5.95 -34.77
N HIS A 165 0.06 -6.13 -33.55
CA HIS A 165 0.23 -7.36 -32.75
C HIS A 165 -0.88 -8.39 -32.93
N PHE A 166 -1.92 -8.07 -33.69
CA PHE A 166 -3.02 -9.00 -33.91
C PHE A 166 -2.59 -10.15 -34.83
N ARG A 167 -2.79 -11.40 -34.39
CA ARG A 167 -2.46 -12.59 -35.19
C ARG A 167 -3.67 -13.13 -35.93
N SER A 168 -4.71 -13.49 -35.18
CA SER A 168 -5.86 -14.23 -35.72
C SER A 168 -7.01 -14.31 -34.74
N TRP A 169 -8.22 -14.49 -35.27
CA TRP A 169 -9.39 -14.94 -34.50
C TRP A 169 -9.43 -16.46 -34.44
N LEU A 170 -9.72 -17.03 -33.27
CA LEU A 170 -9.88 -18.47 -33.06
C LEU A 170 -11.30 -18.93 -33.42
N VAL A 171 -11.66 -18.71 -34.68
CA VAL A 171 -12.93 -19.13 -35.28
C VAL A 171 -12.68 -19.63 -36.71
N SER A 172 -13.50 -20.58 -37.16
CA SER A 172 -13.43 -21.06 -38.54
C SER A 172 -13.76 -19.93 -39.51
N LEU A 173 -12.87 -19.67 -40.47
CA LEU A 173 -13.05 -18.63 -41.49
C LEU A 173 -12.51 -19.13 -42.83
N SER A 174 -13.26 -18.87 -43.91
CA SER A 174 -12.82 -19.12 -45.29
C SER A 174 -11.63 -18.24 -45.65
N ARG A 175 -10.96 -18.55 -46.75
CA ARG A 175 -9.80 -17.77 -47.19
C ARG A 175 -10.21 -16.33 -47.53
N GLU A 176 -11.33 -16.19 -48.22
CA GLU A 176 -11.92 -14.91 -48.63
C GLU A 176 -12.37 -14.12 -47.39
N GLN A 177 -12.94 -14.78 -46.38
CA GLN A 177 -13.34 -14.16 -45.12
C GLN A 177 -12.13 -13.67 -44.30
N ARG A 178 -11.00 -14.39 -44.33
CA ARG A 178 -9.74 -13.95 -43.69
C ARG A 178 -9.09 -12.77 -44.41
N GLU A 179 -9.16 -12.73 -45.74
CA GLU A 179 -8.63 -11.62 -46.54
C GLU A 179 -9.45 -10.33 -46.35
N ALA A 180 -10.74 -10.44 -46.01
CA ALA A 180 -11.62 -9.30 -45.69
C ALA A 180 -11.47 -8.74 -44.25
N LEU A 181 -10.54 -9.29 -43.46
CA LEU A 181 -10.51 -9.16 -42.00
C LEU A 181 -9.55 -8.07 -41.48
N GLU A 182 -9.57 -6.89 -42.10
CA GLU A 182 -8.65 -5.79 -41.70
C GLU A 182 -8.93 -5.25 -40.28
N THR A 183 -10.17 -5.35 -39.78
CA THR A 183 -10.50 -5.24 -38.35
C THR A 183 -11.75 -6.09 -38.06
N ALA A 184 -11.76 -6.82 -36.95
CA ALA A 184 -12.87 -7.70 -36.54
C ALA A 184 -14.23 -7.00 -36.34
N ARG A 185 -14.25 -5.66 -36.40
CA ARG A 185 -15.44 -4.84 -36.31
C ARG A 185 -16.39 -5.06 -37.50
N ASN A 186 -15.84 -5.32 -38.69
CA ASN A 186 -16.55 -5.10 -39.95
C ASN A 186 -16.92 -6.36 -40.74
N LEU A 187 -16.65 -7.58 -40.26
CA LEU A 187 -17.03 -8.79 -41.00
C LEU A 187 -18.49 -9.18 -40.66
N PRO A 188 -19.45 -9.05 -41.60
CA PRO A 188 -20.83 -9.42 -41.34
C PRO A 188 -21.02 -10.93 -41.56
N LEU A 189 -20.61 -11.75 -40.59
CA LEU A 189 -20.80 -13.20 -40.64
C LEU A 189 -22.06 -13.59 -39.87
N ARG A 190 -23.22 -13.51 -40.54
CA ARG A 190 -24.46 -14.04 -39.96
C ARG A 190 -24.50 -15.56 -40.13
N GLY A 191 -24.35 -16.29 -39.04
CA GLY A 191 -24.54 -17.74 -39.02
C GLY A 191 -26.02 -18.09 -39.12
N GLU A 192 -26.30 -19.25 -39.71
CA GLU A 192 -27.63 -19.87 -39.69
C GLU A 192 -27.63 -21.08 -38.76
N ALA A 193 -28.73 -21.30 -38.04
CA ALA A 193 -28.88 -22.47 -37.16
C ALA A 193 -28.96 -23.78 -37.97
N ILE A 194 -29.55 -23.71 -39.17
CA ILE A 194 -29.63 -24.80 -40.12
C ILE A 194 -29.10 -24.27 -41.45
N PRO A 195 -27.81 -24.46 -41.77
CA PRO A 195 -27.21 -23.88 -42.95
C PRO A 195 -27.66 -24.58 -44.24
N GLU A 196 -28.21 -23.80 -45.16
CA GLU A 196 -28.51 -24.18 -46.55
C GLU A 196 -27.24 -24.28 -47.42
N ALA A 197 -27.39 -24.72 -48.67
CA ALA A 197 -26.26 -25.04 -49.54
C ALA A 197 -25.35 -23.84 -49.86
N ASP A 198 -25.88 -22.63 -49.83
CA ASP A 198 -25.21 -21.35 -50.08
C ASP A 198 -24.81 -20.60 -48.80
N SER A 199 -25.16 -21.11 -47.62
CA SER A 199 -24.80 -20.50 -46.34
C SER A 199 -23.29 -20.50 -46.11
N ASN A 200 -22.77 -19.32 -45.76
CA ASN A 200 -21.34 -19.08 -45.53
C ASN A 200 -20.94 -19.10 -44.05
N GLY A 201 -21.91 -19.26 -43.14
CA GLY A 201 -21.71 -19.29 -41.70
C GLY A 201 -22.69 -20.21 -41.00
N VAL A 202 -22.32 -20.66 -39.80
CA VAL A 202 -23.11 -21.52 -38.94
C VAL A 202 -23.13 -20.95 -37.52
N ILE A 203 -24.27 -21.05 -36.85
CA ILE A 203 -24.38 -20.72 -35.42
C ILE A 203 -23.78 -21.87 -34.63
N LEU A 204 -22.67 -21.60 -33.92
CA LEU A 204 -21.98 -22.57 -33.06
C LEU A 204 -22.51 -22.53 -31.63
N MET A 205 -22.97 -21.35 -31.19
CA MET A 205 -23.63 -21.13 -29.90
C MET A 205 -24.83 -20.20 -30.14
N GLY A 206 -26.02 -20.63 -29.73
CA GLY A 206 -27.28 -19.90 -29.94
C GLY A 206 -28.26 -20.11 -28.79
N ARG A 207 -29.55 -19.87 -29.02
CA ARG A 207 -30.63 -19.88 -28.00
C ARG A 207 -30.62 -21.10 -27.06
N GLY A 208 -30.33 -22.29 -27.57
CA GLY A 208 -30.25 -23.49 -26.74
C GLY A 208 -29.12 -23.51 -25.71
N SER A 209 -28.13 -22.61 -25.83
CA SER A 209 -26.98 -22.47 -24.94
C SER A 209 -26.96 -21.15 -24.17
N SER A 210 -27.45 -20.06 -24.77
CA SER A 210 -27.51 -18.73 -24.14
C SER A 210 -28.84 -18.44 -23.44
N GLY A 211 -29.90 -19.22 -23.72
CA GLY A 211 -31.27 -18.91 -23.28
C GLY A 211 -32.16 -18.50 -24.45
N GLU A 212 -33.47 -18.71 -24.33
CA GLU A 212 -34.43 -18.38 -25.40
C GLU A 212 -34.59 -16.87 -25.60
N ASP A 213 -34.37 -16.07 -24.55
CA ASP A 213 -34.55 -14.61 -24.54
C ASP A 213 -33.26 -13.84 -24.91
N SER A 214 -32.14 -14.52 -25.19
CA SER A 214 -30.87 -13.86 -25.51
C SER A 214 -30.94 -13.06 -26.82
N ALA A 215 -30.21 -11.95 -26.85
CA ALA A 215 -30.07 -11.15 -28.06
C ALA A 215 -29.21 -11.87 -29.11
N ASP A 216 -29.45 -11.58 -30.39
CA ASP A 216 -28.68 -12.17 -31.50
C ASP A 216 -27.16 -11.84 -31.42
N THR A 217 -26.79 -10.81 -30.65
CA THR A 217 -25.40 -10.42 -30.37
C THR A 217 -24.66 -11.39 -29.44
N ASP A 218 -25.39 -12.20 -28.67
CA ASP A 218 -24.83 -13.22 -27.77
C ASP A 218 -24.52 -14.53 -28.47
N PHE A 219 -25.01 -14.69 -29.70
CA PHE A 219 -24.76 -15.85 -30.52
C PHE A 219 -23.36 -15.82 -31.11
N VAL A 220 -22.70 -16.97 -31.07
CA VAL A 220 -21.39 -17.13 -31.68
C VAL A 220 -21.55 -17.84 -33.02
N SER A 221 -21.27 -17.08 -34.08
CA SER A 221 -21.24 -17.60 -35.45
C SER A 221 -19.81 -17.83 -35.91
N GLY A 222 -19.61 -18.89 -36.71
CA GLY A 222 -18.34 -19.19 -37.38
C GLY A 222 -18.54 -19.46 -38.87
N GLY A 223 -17.49 -19.30 -39.65
CA GLY A 223 -17.50 -19.53 -41.09
C GLY A 223 -17.61 -21.03 -41.40
N LEU A 224 -18.43 -21.36 -42.38
CA LEU A 224 -18.72 -22.75 -42.74
C LEU A 224 -17.78 -23.23 -43.85
N LEU A 225 -16.89 -24.17 -43.53
CA LEU A 225 -15.81 -24.63 -44.41
C LEU A 225 -16.15 -25.97 -45.06
N GLY A 226 -15.93 -26.08 -46.38
CA GLY A 226 -16.17 -27.31 -47.14
C GLY A 226 -15.06 -28.35 -47.03
N ILE A 227 -15.44 -29.62 -46.90
CA ILE A 227 -14.57 -30.80 -46.97
C ILE A 227 -14.67 -31.37 -48.38
N ARG A 228 -13.53 -31.48 -49.04
CA ARG A 228 -13.42 -32.11 -50.38
C ARG A 228 -12.79 -33.49 -50.22
N SER A 229 -13.48 -34.52 -50.70
CA SER A 229 -12.97 -35.90 -50.65
C SER A 229 -11.96 -36.23 -51.76
N GLU A 230 -11.93 -35.46 -52.87
CA GLU A 230 -10.96 -35.62 -53.95
C GLU A 230 -10.43 -34.27 -54.48
N PRO A 231 -9.13 -34.17 -54.82
CA PRO A 231 -8.60 -33.01 -55.52
C PRO A 231 -9.08 -33.04 -56.98
N GLY A 232 -10.16 -32.30 -57.29
CA GLY A 232 -10.61 -32.04 -58.67
C GLY A 232 -12.02 -32.52 -59.03
N GLY A 233 -12.77 -33.14 -58.11
CA GLY A 233 -14.17 -33.55 -58.36
C GLY A 233 -15.19 -32.53 -57.85
N GLY A 234 -16.02 -31.98 -58.75
CA GLY A 234 -17.30 -31.31 -58.48
C GLY A 234 -17.29 -30.02 -57.64
N VAL A 235 -18.20 -29.09 -57.96
CA VAL A 235 -18.32 -27.77 -57.27
C VAL A 235 -18.87 -27.90 -55.84
N ASN A 236 -19.54 -29.00 -55.50
CA ASN A 236 -20.23 -29.15 -54.21
C ASN A 236 -19.38 -29.91 -53.17
N PRO A 237 -19.17 -29.36 -51.97
CA PRO A 237 -18.47 -30.05 -50.89
C PRO A 237 -19.27 -31.25 -50.38
N ASN A 238 -18.59 -32.36 -50.07
CA ASN A 238 -19.23 -33.57 -49.56
C ASN A 238 -19.73 -33.40 -48.11
N GLY A 239 -19.08 -32.53 -47.33
CA GLY A 239 -19.52 -32.13 -46.01
C GLY A 239 -18.98 -30.75 -45.65
N ARG A 240 -19.53 -30.11 -44.62
CA ARG A 240 -19.05 -28.81 -44.13
C ARG A 240 -18.87 -28.82 -42.62
N TYR A 241 -17.99 -27.96 -42.11
CA TYR A 241 -17.73 -27.84 -40.68
C TYR A 241 -17.42 -26.40 -40.27
N GLY A 242 -17.64 -26.10 -38.98
CA GLY A 242 -17.25 -24.85 -38.34
C GLY A 242 -16.78 -25.13 -36.92
N TRP A 243 -15.98 -24.22 -36.36
CA TRP A 243 -15.46 -24.32 -35.00
C TRP A 243 -15.18 -22.94 -34.42
N TRP A 244 -15.19 -22.85 -33.10
CA TRP A 244 -14.87 -21.66 -32.31
C TRP A 244 -14.22 -22.10 -31.02
N ILE A 245 -13.29 -21.28 -30.51
CA ILE A 245 -12.64 -21.50 -29.22
C ILE A 245 -12.96 -20.31 -28.32
N ALA A 246 -13.56 -20.60 -27.17
CA ALA A 246 -13.80 -19.63 -26.11
C ALA A 246 -12.61 -19.56 -25.15
N ASP A 247 -12.30 -18.37 -24.66
CA ASP A 247 -11.40 -18.19 -23.52
C ASP A 247 -12.18 -18.30 -22.21
N GLU A 248 -11.78 -19.25 -21.36
CA GLU A 248 -12.38 -19.45 -20.03
C GLU A 248 -11.72 -18.58 -18.97
N SER A 249 -10.51 -18.08 -19.22
CA SER A 249 -9.77 -17.27 -18.25
C SER A 249 -10.35 -15.86 -18.07
N THR A 250 -11.17 -15.40 -19.02
CA THR A 250 -11.84 -14.09 -18.99
C THR A 250 -13.18 -14.13 -18.26
N LYS A 251 -13.62 -15.30 -17.79
CA LYS A 251 -14.91 -15.51 -17.12
C LYS A 251 -14.72 -15.60 -15.61
N ALA A 252 -15.74 -15.21 -14.85
CA ALA A 252 -15.78 -15.33 -13.41
C ALA A 252 -15.75 -16.81 -12.99
N ARG A 253 -14.75 -17.18 -12.18
CA ARG A 253 -14.65 -18.53 -11.63
C ARG A 253 -15.55 -18.64 -10.40
N ILE A 254 -16.55 -19.50 -10.49
CA ILE A 254 -17.60 -19.72 -9.47
C ILE A 254 -17.29 -20.93 -8.58
N LEU A 255 -16.06 -21.02 -8.08
CA LEU A 255 -15.70 -22.10 -7.16
C LEU A 255 -15.93 -21.72 -5.70
N PRO A 256 -16.28 -22.70 -4.87
CA PRO A 256 -16.41 -22.52 -3.44
C PRO A 256 -15.09 -22.11 -2.82
N ASP A 257 -15.13 -21.38 -1.72
CA ASP A 257 -13.93 -21.02 -0.97
C ASP A 257 -13.26 -22.31 -0.46
N ALA A 258 -12.00 -22.53 -0.88
CA ALA A 258 -11.23 -23.73 -0.52
C ALA A 258 -11.02 -23.86 1.00
N PHE A 259 -11.15 -22.75 1.75
CA PHE A 259 -11.02 -22.71 3.20
C PHE A 259 -12.37 -22.80 3.93
N ASP A 260 -13.50 -22.80 3.23
CA ASP A 260 -14.83 -22.92 3.85
C ASP A 260 -15.31 -24.38 3.81
N ALA A 261 -14.76 -25.20 4.70
CA ALA A 261 -15.09 -26.63 4.82
C ALA A 261 -16.17 -26.94 5.86
N GLY A 262 -16.83 -25.92 6.44
CA GLY A 262 -17.82 -26.09 7.52
C GLY A 262 -17.23 -26.43 8.89
N ASP A 263 -15.90 -26.61 8.99
CA ASP A 263 -15.17 -26.83 10.24
C ASP A 263 -14.57 -25.51 10.77
N GLN A 264 -14.35 -25.43 12.09
CA GLN A 264 -13.52 -24.35 12.65
C GLN A 264 -12.11 -24.44 12.07
N LEU A 265 -11.77 -23.48 11.20
CA LEU A 265 -10.44 -23.36 10.61
C LEU A 265 -9.37 -23.32 11.71
N GLN A 266 -8.27 -24.05 11.50
CA GLN A 266 -7.12 -23.90 12.37
C GLN A 266 -6.54 -22.50 12.22
N LYS A 267 -5.79 -22.02 13.22
CA LYS A 267 -5.14 -20.69 13.13
C LYS A 267 -4.26 -20.55 11.88
N ALA A 268 -3.59 -21.62 11.46
CA ALA A 268 -2.79 -21.62 10.24
C ALA A 268 -3.65 -21.41 8.98
N ASP A 269 -4.82 -22.06 8.91
CA ASP A 269 -5.75 -21.93 7.80
C ASP A 269 -6.41 -20.55 7.77
N LEU A 270 -6.72 -19.97 8.94
CA LEU A 270 -7.22 -18.59 9.04
C LEU A 270 -6.20 -17.57 8.49
N ILE A 271 -4.92 -17.75 8.82
CA ILE A 271 -3.83 -16.91 8.30
C ILE A 271 -3.68 -17.10 6.79
N ALA A 272 -3.72 -18.34 6.30
CA ALA A 272 -3.63 -18.64 4.87
C ALA A 272 -4.82 -18.08 4.08
N ARG A 273 -6.05 -18.18 4.62
CA ARG A 273 -7.27 -17.61 4.03
C ARG A 273 -7.18 -16.09 3.94
N ALA A 274 -6.72 -15.42 5.01
CA ALA A 274 -6.53 -13.96 5.03
C ALA A 274 -5.51 -13.45 4.00
N MET A 275 -4.60 -14.33 3.53
CA MET A 275 -3.55 -14.00 2.56
C MET A 275 -3.84 -14.53 1.15
N SER A 276 -4.93 -15.29 0.98
CA SER A 276 -5.35 -15.84 -0.30
C SER A 276 -6.25 -14.85 -1.03
N ALA A 277 -6.32 -14.96 -2.36
CA ALA A 277 -7.36 -14.25 -3.09
C ALA A 277 -8.73 -14.73 -2.59
N GLY A 278 -9.61 -13.78 -2.27
CA GLY A 278 -10.98 -14.12 -1.88
C GLY A 278 -11.69 -14.88 -3.00
N SER A 279 -12.70 -15.68 -2.63
CA SER A 279 -13.63 -16.22 -3.61
C SER A 279 -14.28 -15.06 -4.38
N THR A 280 -14.58 -15.29 -5.66
CA THR A 280 -15.32 -14.32 -6.51
C THR A 280 -16.71 -14.03 -5.94
N GLY A 281 -17.22 -14.86 -5.02
CA GLY A 281 -18.53 -14.73 -4.39
C GLY A 281 -19.64 -15.04 -5.38
N HIS A 282 -20.03 -16.30 -5.53
CA HIS A 282 -21.13 -16.69 -6.44
C HIS A 282 -22.47 -16.09 -5.99
N ASP A 283 -22.61 -15.77 -4.71
CA ASP A 283 -23.72 -15.06 -4.10
C ASP A 283 -23.91 -13.63 -4.64
N SER A 284 -22.87 -13.03 -5.22
CA SER A 284 -22.96 -11.73 -5.90
C SER A 284 -23.51 -11.80 -7.33
N ILE A 285 -23.77 -13.00 -7.84
CA ILE A 285 -24.31 -13.24 -9.19
C ILE A 285 -25.78 -13.61 -9.03
N ASP A 286 -26.69 -12.74 -9.48
CA ASP A 286 -28.15 -12.87 -9.28
C ASP A 286 -28.69 -14.28 -9.55
N VAL A 287 -28.21 -14.93 -10.61
CA VAL A 287 -28.62 -16.28 -11.04
C VAL A 287 -28.15 -17.41 -10.10
N LEU A 288 -27.10 -17.16 -9.33
CA LEU A 288 -26.45 -18.12 -8.43
C LEU A 288 -26.63 -17.76 -6.94
N GLU A 289 -27.33 -16.66 -6.62
CA GLU A 289 -27.61 -16.21 -5.25
C GLU A 289 -28.33 -17.29 -4.42
N GLU A 290 -29.24 -18.04 -5.05
CA GLU A 290 -30.02 -19.08 -4.40
C GLU A 290 -29.20 -20.36 -4.07
N LEU A 291 -27.99 -20.50 -4.63
CA LEU A 291 -27.07 -21.59 -4.34
C LEU A 291 -26.36 -21.37 -3.01
N THR A 292 -27.10 -21.60 -1.93
CA THR A 292 -26.63 -21.41 -0.55
C THR A 292 -25.82 -22.59 0.01
N ASP A 293 -25.92 -23.77 -0.61
CA ASP A 293 -25.15 -24.96 -0.20
C ASP A 293 -23.83 -25.09 -0.99
N GLU A 294 -22.73 -24.73 -0.33
CA GLU A 294 -21.35 -24.87 -0.85
C GLU A 294 -21.01 -26.30 -1.31
N SER A 295 -21.67 -27.32 -0.76
CA SER A 295 -21.44 -28.72 -1.15
C SER A 295 -21.94 -29.03 -2.56
N ASP A 296 -22.95 -28.32 -3.03
CA ASP A 296 -23.45 -28.45 -4.40
C ASP A 296 -22.51 -27.77 -5.40
N LEU A 297 -21.92 -26.62 -5.05
CA LEU A 297 -20.88 -25.97 -5.86
C LEU A 297 -19.65 -26.88 -6.06
N ARG A 298 -19.25 -27.64 -5.03
CA ARG A 298 -18.13 -28.61 -5.13
C ARG A 298 -18.39 -29.73 -6.14
N ARG A 299 -19.65 -30.02 -6.46
CA ARG A 299 -20.04 -31.06 -7.44
C ARG A 299 -20.09 -30.53 -8.88
N ILE A 300 -19.95 -29.22 -9.07
CA ILE A 300 -19.96 -28.58 -10.38
C ILE A 300 -18.56 -28.71 -11.00
N HIS A 301 -18.42 -29.67 -11.92
CA HIS A 301 -17.16 -29.89 -12.65
C HIS A 301 -17.23 -29.47 -14.12
N THR A 302 -18.45 -29.32 -14.66
CA THR A 302 -18.68 -28.96 -16.06
C THR A 302 -19.72 -27.86 -16.13
N ARG A 303 -19.75 -27.12 -17.24
CA ARG A 303 -20.81 -26.14 -17.49
C ARG A 303 -22.20 -26.74 -17.39
N ARG A 304 -22.41 -27.94 -17.92
CA ARG A 304 -23.72 -28.59 -17.86
C ARG A 304 -24.11 -28.98 -16.44
N SER A 305 -23.14 -29.16 -15.55
CA SER A 305 -23.40 -29.40 -14.14
C SER A 305 -23.93 -28.15 -13.41
N LEU A 306 -23.76 -26.95 -13.97
CA LEU A 306 -24.38 -25.73 -13.44
C LEU A 306 -25.89 -25.73 -13.56
N GLU A 307 -26.44 -26.42 -14.55
CA GLU A 307 -27.89 -26.53 -14.77
C GLU A 307 -28.56 -27.51 -13.77
N LEU A 308 -27.79 -28.27 -12.98
CA LEU A 308 -28.34 -29.30 -12.09
C LEU A 308 -28.83 -28.77 -10.73
N PRO A 309 -28.10 -27.87 -10.04
CA PRO A 309 -28.51 -27.42 -8.71
C PRO A 309 -29.43 -26.18 -8.72
N THR A 310 -29.64 -25.54 -9.87
CA THR A 310 -30.54 -24.37 -9.99
C THR A 310 -31.91 -24.77 -10.56
N ASP A 311 -32.97 -24.10 -10.09
CA ASP A 311 -34.30 -24.18 -10.69
C ASP A 311 -34.46 -23.16 -11.85
N ASP A 312 -33.60 -22.12 -11.91
CA ASP A 312 -33.58 -21.10 -12.98
C ASP A 312 -32.59 -21.48 -14.10
N LEU A 313 -33.01 -22.42 -14.94
CA LEU A 313 -32.28 -22.83 -16.14
C LEU A 313 -32.12 -21.70 -17.17
N SER A 314 -33.02 -20.72 -17.18
CA SER A 314 -32.96 -19.57 -18.09
C SER A 314 -31.79 -18.65 -17.73
N GLY A 315 -31.71 -18.23 -16.47
CA GLY A 315 -30.63 -17.36 -15.99
C GLY A 315 -29.26 -17.99 -16.13
N VAL A 316 -29.10 -19.30 -15.82
CA VAL A 316 -27.79 -19.98 -15.92
C VAL A 316 -27.29 -20.05 -17.36
N ARG A 317 -28.19 -20.17 -18.33
CA ARG A 317 -27.83 -20.14 -19.75
C ARG A 317 -27.45 -18.73 -20.20
N GLU A 318 -28.11 -17.70 -19.69
CA GLU A 318 -27.77 -16.31 -19.99
C GLU A 318 -26.35 -15.98 -19.52
N ALA A 319 -25.95 -16.47 -18.33
CA ALA A 319 -24.62 -16.28 -17.77
C ALA A 319 -23.48 -17.06 -18.48
N PHE A 320 -23.73 -17.73 -19.62
CA PHE A 320 -22.75 -18.59 -20.28
C PHE A 320 -21.41 -17.89 -20.59
N HIS A 321 -21.46 -16.61 -20.97
CA HIS A 321 -20.27 -15.83 -21.29
C HIS A 321 -19.58 -15.23 -20.06
N ASP A 322 -20.27 -15.20 -18.92
CA ASP A 322 -19.81 -14.50 -17.72
C ASP A 322 -19.20 -15.44 -16.68
N VAL A 323 -19.70 -16.69 -16.58
CA VAL A 323 -19.26 -17.64 -15.53
C VAL A 323 -18.60 -18.90 -16.07
N THR A 324 -17.68 -19.45 -15.28
CA THR A 324 -17.06 -20.75 -15.55
C THR A 324 -16.74 -21.53 -14.27
N PRO A 325 -16.99 -22.86 -14.24
CA PRO A 325 -16.56 -23.69 -13.12
C PRO A 325 -15.07 -24.08 -13.18
N TYR A 326 -14.41 -23.87 -14.34
CA TYR A 326 -13.00 -24.21 -14.53
C TYR A 326 -12.26 -23.05 -15.19
N SER A 327 -11.23 -22.54 -14.52
CA SER A 327 -10.27 -21.61 -15.07
C SER A 327 -8.88 -22.05 -14.64
N HIS A 328 -8.11 -22.54 -15.61
CA HIS A 328 -6.76 -23.05 -15.40
C HIS A 328 -5.79 -22.16 -16.14
N GLY A 329 -4.80 -21.65 -15.40
CA GLY A 329 -3.71 -20.86 -15.95
C GLY A 329 -2.39 -21.32 -15.36
N VAL A 330 -1.35 -21.26 -16.18
CA VAL A 330 0.02 -21.33 -15.69
C VAL A 330 0.48 -19.90 -15.39
N LEU A 331 1.29 -19.69 -14.35
CA LEU A 331 1.92 -18.41 -14.07
C LEU A 331 3.01 -18.13 -15.12
N ALA A 332 2.62 -17.93 -16.38
CA ALA A 332 3.52 -17.65 -17.48
C ALA A 332 3.87 -16.16 -17.53
N ASP A 333 5.11 -15.86 -17.87
CA ASP A 333 5.57 -14.52 -18.20
C ASP A 333 5.24 -14.24 -19.67
N VAL A 334 4.15 -13.50 -19.90
CA VAL A 334 3.70 -13.18 -21.26
C VAL A 334 4.69 -12.29 -22.01
N ARG A 335 5.61 -11.61 -21.33
CA ARG A 335 6.56 -10.69 -21.96
C ARG A 335 7.84 -11.41 -22.37
N GLU A 336 8.47 -12.13 -21.44
CA GLU A 336 9.77 -12.79 -21.67
C GLU A 336 9.63 -14.28 -22.03
N GLY A 337 8.44 -14.86 -21.85
CA GLY A 337 8.19 -16.30 -21.97
C GLY A 337 8.66 -17.08 -20.73
N GLY A 338 8.20 -18.33 -20.59
CA GLY A 338 8.50 -19.18 -19.44
C GLY A 338 7.63 -18.86 -18.23
N LEU A 339 7.99 -19.41 -17.06
CA LEU A 339 7.28 -19.19 -15.81
C LEU A 339 7.70 -17.86 -15.16
N LYS A 340 6.73 -17.16 -14.56
CA LYS A 340 6.97 -16.00 -13.70
C LYS A 340 7.95 -16.38 -12.60
N ARG A 341 8.89 -15.49 -12.33
CA ARG A 341 9.92 -15.69 -11.30
C ARG A 341 9.32 -15.45 -9.92
N ASP A 342 9.74 -16.25 -8.95
CA ASP A 342 9.32 -16.10 -7.56
C ASP A 342 10.07 -14.93 -6.90
N LEU A 343 9.31 -13.90 -6.52
CA LEU A 343 9.83 -12.74 -5.81
C LEU A 343 10.28 -13.10 -4.39
N ASN A 344 9.70 -14.12 -3.76
CA ASN A 344 10.07 -14.54 -2.40
C ASN A 344 11.53 -14.98 -2.32
N ALA A 345 12.00 -15.76 -3.30
CA ALA A 345 13.40 -16.17 -3.36
C ALA A 345 14.36 -14.97 -3.42
N LEU A 346 13.97 -13.90 -4.13
CA LEU A 346 14.74 -12.68 -4.24
C LEU A 346 14.72 -11.86 -2.93
N LEU A 347 13.54 -11.72 -2.31
CA LEU A 347 13.35 -10.96 -1.07
C LEU A 347 13.85 -11.70 0.17
N GLU A 348 14.00 -13.02 0.12
CA GLU A 348 14.51 -13.82 1.25
C GLU A 348 16.02 -13.78 1.44
N ARG A 349 16.72 -13.33 0.39
CA ARG A 349 18.17 -13.21 0.36
C ARG A 349 18.65 -12.23 1.43
N PRO A 350 19.76 -12.51 2.12
CA PRO A 350 20.35 -11.56 3.04
C PRO A 350 20.59 -10.20 2.36
N ILE A 351 20.16 -9.12 3.00
CA ILE A 351 20.38 -7.77 2.49
C ILE A 351 21.87 -7.43 2.62
N LEU A 352 22.53 -7.15 1.49
CA LEU A 352 23.95 -6.82 1.43
C LEU A 352 24.15 -5.33 1.12
N LEU A 353 24.94 -4.66 1.95
CA LEU A 353 25.20 -3.22 1.85
C LEU A 353 25.94 -2.76 0.59
N GLN A 354 26.75 -3.66 0.03
CA GLN A 354 27.59 -3.35 -1.13
C GLN A 354 26.78 -3.37 -2.43
N GLU A 355 25.52 -3.80 -2.37
CA GLU A 355 24.61 -3.91 -3.52
C GLU A 355 23.98 -2.56 -3.88
N GLN A 356 24.81 -1.55 -4.11
CA GLN A 356 24.38 -0.19 -4.48
C GLN A 356 24.38 0.05 -6.00
N ARG A 357 24.61 -1.02 -6.78
CA ARG A 357 24.58 -0.98 -8.25
C ARG A 357 23.16 -0.81 -8.76
N ASP A 358 23.05 -0.32 -9.99
CA ASP A 358 21.75 -0.09 -10.64
C ASP A 358 20.90 -1.36 -10.75
N ASP A 359 21.53 -2.54 -10.81
CA ASP A 359 20.85 -3.84 -10.84
C ASP A 359 19.99 -4.12 -9.59
N PHE A 360 20.18 -3.35 -8.51
CA PHE A 360 19.43 -3.48 -7.25
C PHE A 360 18.45 -2.31 -7.02
N MET A 361 18.23 -1.45 -8.01
CA MET A 361 17.34 -0.30 -7.90
C MET A 361 16.01 -0.57 -8.61
N LEU A 362 14.90 -0.42 -7.87
CA LEU A 362 13.53 -0.50 -8.39
C LEU A 362 13.18 0.73 -9.24
N TYR A 363 13.54 1.93 -8.79
CA TYR A 363 13.24 3.20 -9.47
C TYR A 363 14.39 4.21 -9.35
N ARG A 364 14.50 5.11 -10.33
CA ARG A 364 15.38 6.29 -10.30
C ARG A 364 14.58 7.53 -10.72
N PHE A 365 14.67 8.60 -9.95
CA PHE A 365 13.91 9.83 -10.17
C PHE A 365 14.73 10.94 -10.83
N GLY A 366 15.40 10.68 -11.97
CA GLY A 366 16.00 11.71 -12.85
C GLY A 366 17.12 12.62 -12.30
N ARG A 367 17.23 12.79 -10.97
CA ARG A 367 18.30 13.45 -10.22
C ARG A 367 19.34 12.39 -9.85
N SER A 368 20.61 12.77 -9.73
CA SER A 368 21.73 11.82 -9.58
C SER A 368 21.73 11.02 -8.26
N SER A 369 20.93 11.40 -7.27
CA SER A 369 20.86 10.79 -5.92
C SER A 369 19.61 9.96 -5.65
N ASP A 370 18.52 10.18 -6.38
CA ASP A 370 17.19 9.74 -5.95
C ASP A 370 16.87 8.35 -6.53
N ARG A 371 17.03 7.33 -5.70
CA ARG A 371 16.88 5.92 -6.09
C ARG A 371 16.16 5.12 -5.03
N VAL A 372 15.32 4.20 -5.48
CA VAL A 372 14.58 3.26 -4.62
C VAL A 372 15.24 1.89 -4.73
N PRO A 373 15.95 1.41 -3.70
CA PRO A 373 16.60 0.10 -3.67
C PRO A 373 15.59 -1.05 -3.43
N LEU A 374 15.85 -2.22 -4.01
CA LEU A 374 15.13 -3.47 -3.70
C LEU A 374 15.27 -3.88 -2.24
N GLN A 375 16.34 -3.45 -1.58
CA GLN A 375 16.62 -3.68 -0.17
C GLN A 375 15.54 -3.10 0.76
N ASP A 376 14.88 -2.00 0.39
CA ASP A 376 13.76 -1.45 1.16
C ASP A 376 12.58 -2.45 1.20
N LEU A 377 12.32 -3.10 0.06
CA LEU A 377 11.28 -4.12 -0.08
C LEU A 377 11.65 -5.41 0.65
N ALA A 378 12.90 -5.85 0.52
CA ALA A 378 13.43 -7.01 1.23
C ALA A 378 13.40 -6.80 2.75
N ALA A 379 13.70 -5.58 3.23
CA ALA A 379 13.65 -5.25 4.64
C ALA A 379 12.23 -5.36 5.21
N TYR A 380 11.24 -4.85 4.50
CA TYR A 380 9.83 -4.99 4.87
C TYR A 380 9.39 -6.45 4.85
N TYR A 381 9.68 -7.17 3.77
CA TYR A 381 9.33 -8.58 3.63
C TYR A 381 9.94 -9.43 4.76
N GLN A 382 11.22 -9.25 5.08
CA GLN A 382 11.91 -10.04 6.11
C GLN A 382 11.47 -9.73 7.55
N LEU A 383 10.59 -8.74 7.78
CA LEU A 383 10.06 -8.41 9.11
C LEU A 383 9.44 -9.62 9.80
N TYR A 384 8.79 -10.51 9.06
CA TYR A 384 8.14 -11.71 9.61
C TYR A 384 9.12 -12.61 10.40
N ARG A 385 10.42 -12.58 10.05
CA ARG A 385 11.47 -13.37 10.73
C ARG A 385 11.87 -12.81 12.09
N GLU A 386 11.76 -11.49 12.27
CA GLU A 386 12.25 -10.79 13.47
C GLU A 386 11.14 -10.44 14.47
N GLN A 387 9.89 -10.38 13.99
CA GLN A 387 8.79 -9.81 14.76
C GLN A 387 8.07 -10.80 15.66
N VAL A 388 8.13 -12.09 15.34
CA VAL A 388 7.49 -13.10 16.16
C VAL A 388 8.59 -13.96 16.75
N ASP A 389 8.75 -13.87 18.07
CA ASP A 389 9.53 -14.85 18.82
C ASP A 389 8.73 -16.15 18.88
N TYR A 390 8.67 -16.86 17.75
CA TYR A 390 7.96 -18.14 17.60
C TYR A 390 8.56 -19.23 18.52
N ASP A 391 9.83 -19.09 18.93
CA ASP A 391 10.55 -20.11 19.72
C ASP A 391 10.68 -19.76 21.22
N GLY A 392 10.44 -18.50 21.61
CA GLY A 392 10.47 -18.03 23.00
C GLY A 392 11.85 -18.13 23.67
N SER A 393 12.92 -18.39 22.91
CA SER A 393 14.22 -18.79 23.42
C SER A 393 15.22 -17.63 23.50
N LYS A 394 15.02 -16.56 22.72
CA LYS A 394 16.00 -15.46 22.57
C LYS A 394 15.46 -14.05 22.78
N ALA A 395 14.16 -13.78 22.61
CA ALA A 395 13.64 -12.43 22.85
C ALA A 395 13.11 -12.27 24.29
N ARG A 396 13.53 -11.20 24.98
CA ARG A 396 12.88 -10.76 26.22
C ARG A 396 11.56 -10.07 25.87
N ASN A 397 10.55 -10.84 25.48
CA ASN A 397 9.21 -10.32 25.21
C ASN A 397 8.58 -9.80 26.54
N PRO A 398 8.34 -8.49 26.70
CA PRO A 398 7.80 -7.95 27.96
C PRO A 398 6.32 -8.29 28.20
N LEU A 399 5.55 -8.65 27.16
CA LEU A 399 4.14 -9.03 27.26
C LEU A 399 3.92 -10.55 27.38
N GLY A 400 4.97 -11.36 27.19
CA GLY A 400 4.94 -12.81 27.33
C GLY A 400 5.16 -13.56 26.01
N ARG A 401 5.65 -14.80 26.10
CA ARG A 401 6.20 -15.61 24.98
C ARG A 401 5.19 -16.00 23.88
N ASN A 402 3.88 -15.88 24.13
CA ASN A 402 2.84 -16.32 23.19
C ASN A 402 2.01 -15.17 22.60
N ARG A 403 2.57 -13.94 22.56
CA ARG A 403 1.88 -12.76 22.04
C ARG A 403 2.63 -12.18 20.85
N LEU A 404 1.89 -11.94 19.76
CA LEU A 404 2.36 -11.18 18.60
C LEU A 404 2.61 -9.73 19.04
N GLN A 405 3.81 -9.23 18.81
CA GLN A 405 4.17 -7.85 19.08
C GLN A 405 5.39 -7.43 18.29
N ILE A 406 5.53 -6.14 18.04
CA ILE A 406 6.75 -5.55 17.51
C ILE A 406 7.55 -4.98 18.66
N ASN A 407 8.76 -5.49 18.84
CA ASN A 407 9.72 -4.91 19.79
C ASN A 407 10.54 -3.83 19.09
N ASN A 408 10.79 -2.71 19.77
CA ASN A 408 11.84 -1.79 19.31
C ASN A 408 13.19 -2.53 19.17
N PRO A 409 14.04 -2.16 18.20
CA PRO A 409 15.31 -2.82 17.98
C PRO A 409 16.29 -2.59 19.13
N ASP A 410 17.21 -3.53 19.37
CA ASP A 410 18.36 -3.35 20.25
C ASP A 410 19.62 -3.08 19.42
N PHE A 411 20.08 -1.84 19.41
CA PHE A 411 21.29 -1.40 18.68
C PHE A 411 22.61 -1.81 19.37
N THR A 412 22.67 -3.01 19.97
CA THR A 412 23.91 -3.50 20.57
C THR A 412 25.01 -3.78 19.53
N PRO A 413 26.28 -3.47 19.83
CA PRO A 413 27.39 -3.89 18.98
C PRO A 413 27.49 -5.43 18.96
N GLY A 414 27.38 -6.02 17.77
CA GLY A 414 27.51 -7.47 17.55
C GLY A 414 26.21 -8.12 17.04
N SER A 415 26.34 -8.79 15.89
CA SER A 415 25.30 -9.35 15.00
C SER A 415 24.55 -8.35 14.11
N SER A 416 25.28 -7.94 13.06
CA SER A 416 24.87 -7.76 11.67
C SER A 416 23.49 -7.15 11.36
N PHE A 417 23.47 -5.83 11.13
CA PHE A 417 22.86 -5.13 9.98
C PHE A 417 21.35 -5.24 9.69
N LYS A 418 20.68 -6.35 10.03
CA LYS A 418 19.26 -6.61 9.76
C LYS A 418 18.31 -5.73 10.60
N ARG A 419 18.70 -5.40 11.83
CA ARG A 419 17.91 -4.59 12.80
C ARG A 419 17.76 -3.12 12.41
N GLU A 420 18.75 -2.55 11.72
CA GLU A 420 18.71 -1.14 11.31
C GLU A 420 17.75 -0.92 10.14
N TYR A 421 17.64 -1.90 9.22
CA TYR A 421 16.74 -1.81 8.07
C TYR A 421 15.27 -1.87 8.42
N THR A 422 14.94 -2.66 9.44
CA THR A 422 13.57 -2.87 9.90
C THR A 422 13.12 -1.80 10.89
N ASN A 423 14.02 -0.94 11.34
CA ASN A 423 13.82 0.02 12.42
C ASN A 423 12.63 0.96 12.22
N LEU A 424 12.42 1.44 10.98
CA LEU A 424 11.29 2.29 10.64
C LEU A 424 9.93 1.63 10.92
N TYR A 425 9.89 0.29 10.90
CA TYR A 425 8.70 -0.51 11.19
C TYR A 425 8.56 -0.90 12.66
N ARG A 426 9.56 -0.56 13.48
CA ARG A 426 9.71 -1.04 14.87
C ARG A 426 9.71 0.09 15.89
N MET A 427 9.43 1.31 15.45
CA MET A 427 9.29 2.49 16.29
C MET A 427 7.90 3.11 16.07
N PRO A 428 7.31 3.72 17.11
CA PRO A 428 6.10 4.51 16.92
C PRO A 428 6.44 5.78 16.15
N VAL A 429 5.42 6.36 15.51
CA VAL A 429 5.55 7.56 14.68
C VAL A 429 5.16 8.78 15.53
N PRO A 430 6.01 9.81 15.65
CA PRO A 430 5.61 11.08 16.23
C PRO A 430 4.51 11.73 15.38
N VAL A 431 3.40 12.12 16.00
CA VAL A 431 2.27 12.80 15.31
C VAL A 431 2.02 14.21 15.85
N LYS A 432 2.41 14.50 17.10
CA LYS A 432 2.38 15.84 17.67
C LYS A 432 3.59 16.07 18.56
N VAL A 433 4.24 17.21 18.43
CA VAL A 433 5.32 17.69 19.30
C VAL A 433 4.94 19.10 19.73
N GLN A 434 4.49 19.24 20.97
CA GLN A 434 4.01 20.51 21.50
C GLN A 434 4.85 20.90 22.72
N PHE A 435 5.19 22.19 22.82
CA PHE A 435 5.91 22.76 23.94
C PHE A 435 5.15 23.96 24.49
N LEU A 436 4.71 23.84 25.73
CA LEU A 436 4.12 24.92 26.50
C LEU A 436 5.26 25.67 27.21
N LEU A 437 5.43 26.95 26.91
CA LEU A 437 6.40 27.82 27.57
C LEU A 437 5.71 28.62 28.68
N SER A 438 6.35 28.63 29.84
CA SER A 438 5.91 29.37 31.02
C SER A 438 7.05 30.19 31.60
N TYR A 439 6.75 31.23 32.36
CA TYR A 439 7.72 31.95 33.17
C TYR A 439 7.27 32.04 34.63
N ILE A 440 8.26 32.19 35.53
CA ILE A 440 8.05 32.37 36.96
C ILE A 440 9.09 33.32 37.55
N GLY A 441 8.66 34.12 38.52
CA GLY A 441 9.53 34.92 39.36
C GLY A 441 10.01 34.15 40.59
N THR A 442 11.32 33.93 40.68
CA THR A 442 11.95 33.30 41.85
C THR A 442 12.76 34.32 42.65
N GLN A 443 12.90 34.07 43.96
CA GLN A 443 13.67 34.94 44.83
C GLN A 443 15.17 34.77 44.57
N ARG A 444 15.88 35.89 44.40
CA ARG A 444 17.34 35.90 44.26
C ARG A 444 18.02 35.68 45.61
N GLN A 445 19.23 35.15 45.57
CA GLN A 445 20.12 35.24 46.73
C GLN A 445 20.36 36.72 47.04
N ARG A 446 20.40 37.08 48.32
CA ARG A 446 20.50 38.48 48.74
C ARG A 446 21.77 39.09 48.14
N PRO A 447 21.66 40.11 47.26
CA PRO A 447 22.82 40.71 46.64
C PRO A 447 23.68 41.43 47.69
N ALA A 448 24.99 41.44 47.48
CA ALA A 448 25.89 42.24 48.30
C ALA A 448 25.59 43.74 48.09
N ARG A 449 25.89 44.58 49.10
CA ARG A 449 25.58 46.03 49.01
C ARG A 449 26.29 46.77 47.87
N ASN A 450 27.41 46.22 47.38
CA ASN A 450 28.20 46.75 46.28
C ASN A 450 27.81 46.15 44.92
N ASP A 451 26.83 45.25 44.87
CA ASP A 451 26.35 44.70 43.60
C ASP A 451 25.57 45.79 42.85
N PRO A 452 25.87 46.06 41.56
CA PRO A 452 25.10 47.02 40.77
C PRO A 452 23.62 46.63 40.64
N ASN A 453 23.28 45.35 40.80
CA ASN A 453 21.93 44.84 40.72
C ASN A 453 21.35 44.47 42.10
N GLN A 454 20.60 45.42 42.67
CA GLN A 454 19.94 45.27 43.97
C GLN A 454 18.55 44.60 43.90
N SER A 455 18.10 44.17 42.72
CA SER A 455 16.77 43.57 42.52
C SER A 455 16.60 42.30 43.37
N ARG A 456 15.40 42.04 43.91
CA ARG A 456 15.17 40.90 44.82
C ARG A 456 14.74 39.61 44.13
N TYR A 457 14.23 39.70 42.91
CA TYR A 457 13.68 38.55 42.18
C TYR A 457 14.32 38.42 40.80
N LYS A 458 14.20 37.23 40.22
CA LYS A 458 14.67 36.91 38.87
C LYS A 458 13.65 36.08 38.11
N VAL A 459 13.62 36.24 36.79
CA VAL A 459 12.71 35.52 35.91
C VAL A 459 13.39 34.23 35.45
N HIS A 460 12.71 33.10 35.68
CA HIS A 460 13.04 31.83 35.04
C HIS A 460 11.99 31.51 33.99
N ILE A 461 12.42 30.86 32.93
CA ILE A 461 11.56 30.31 31.88
C ILE A 461 11.49 28.81 32.11
N GLY A 462 10.42 28.16 31.72
CA GLY A 462 10.55 26.74 31.47
C GLY A 462 9.49 26.13 30.59
N ILE A 463 9.69 24.83 30.42
CA ILE A 463 9.17 24.08 29.27
C ILE A 463 8.36 22.90 29.78
N THR A 464 7.11 22.84 29.35
CA THR A 464 6.23 21.68 29.56
C THR A 464 6.00 21.01 28.20
N PRO A 465 6.64 19.86 27.94
CA PRO A 465 6.46 19.14 26.69
C PRO A 465 5.18 18.29 26.70
N ALA A 466 4.56 18.17 25.54
CA ALA A 466 3.52 17.19 25.23
C ALA A 466 3.84 16.56 23.87
N VAL A 467 4.34 15.32 23.89
CA VAL A 467 4.65 14.58 22.66
C VAL A 467 3.67 13.44 22.48
N THR A 468 3.02 13.37 21.33
CA THR A 468 2.11 12.29 20.96
C THR A 468 2.79 11.35 20.00
N LEU A 469 2.84 10.07 20.38
CA LEU A 469 3.37 8.97 19.57
C LEU A 469 2.22 8.05 19.16
N TRP A 470 2.30 7.52 17.95
CA TRP A 470 1.28 6.66 17.37
C TRP A 470 1.87 5.32 16.92
N ASN A 471 1.17 4.22 17.21
CA ASN A 471 1.44 2.91 16.64
C ASN A 471 0.61 2.71 15.36
N PRO A 472 1.17 2.85 14.15
CA PRO A 472 0.41 2.68 12.91
C PRO A 472 0.06 1.23 12.57
N TYR A 473 0.57 0.26 13.34
CA TYR A 473 0.53 -1.16 12.98
C TYR A 473 -0.71 -1.88 13.50
N ASN A 474 -1.08 -2.96 12.81
CA ASN A 474 -2.11 -3.91 13.23
C ASN A 474 -1.69 -4.80 14.42
N VAL A 475 -0.47 -4.63 14.94
CA VAL A 475 0.09 -5.41 16.05
C VAL A 475 0.57 -4.49 17.18
N PRO A 476 0.58 -4.98 18.45
CA PRO A 476 1.10 -4.21 19.58
C PRO A 476 2.57 -3.84 19.38
N LEU A 477 2.95 -2.61 19.72
CA LEU A 477 4.33 -2.12 19.67
C LEU A 477 4.86 -1.90 21.08
N VAL A 478 6.02 -2.45 21.40
CA VAL A 478 6.63 -2.37 22.73
C VAL A 478 7.96 -1.61 22.68
N LEU A 479 8.07 -0.59 23.52
CA LEU A 479 9.31 0.13 23.80
C LEU A 479 9.86 -0.31 25.16
N ASN A 480 10.93 -1.11 25.20
CA ASN A 480 11.64 -1.39 26.46
C ASN A 480 13.02 -2.02 26.25
N HIS A 481 14.08 -1.32 26.67
CA HIS A 481 15.43 -1.89 26.68
C HIS A 481 16.28 -1.46 27.87
N GLY A 482 15.67 -0.81 28.87
CA GLY A 482 16.36 -0.23 30.03
C GLY A 482 17.01 1.14 29.75
N PRO A 483 17.56 1.79 30.80
CA PRO A 483 18.17 3.12 30.73
C PRO A 483 19.18 3.30 29.59
N ASP A 484 20.07 2.32 29.39
CA ASP A 484 21.13 2.36 28.38
C ASP A 484 20.61 2.21 26.93
N ARG A 485 19.29 2.11 26.74
CA ARG A 485 18.67 1.86 25.43
C ARG A 485 17.30 2.53 25.28
N SER A 486 16.97 3.52 26.12
CA SER A 486 15.81 4.39 25.98
C SER A 486 15.76 5.11 24.63
N THR A 487 14.55 5.36 24.13
CA THR A 487 14.36 6.17 22.92
C THR A 487 14.34 7.66 23.27
N GLN A 488 15.12 8.46 22.56
CA GLN A 488 15.25 9.89 22.72
C GLN A 488 14.45 10.62 21.64
N ILE A 489 13.59 11.54 22.06
CA ILE A 489 13.02 12.60 21.21
C ILE A 489 13.82 13.85 21.52
N ARG A 490 14.40 14.50 20.52
CA ARG A 490 15.11 15.76 20.72
C ARG A 490 14.69 16.76 19.67
N PHE A 491 14.24 17.91 20.15
CA PHE A 491 14.07 19.11 19.35
C PHE A 491 15.34 19.93 19.47
N PHE A 492 16.03 20.17 18.36
CA PHE A 492 17.30 20.90 18.39
C PHE A 492 17.09 22.36 18.70
N ASN A 493 16.22 23.01 17.93
CA ASN A 493 16.04 24.44 18.02
C ASN A 493 14.59 24.79 17.75
N LEU A 494 13.97 25.52 18.68
CA LEU A 494 12.78 26.32 18.41
C LEU A 494 13.30 27.70 17.99
N PRO A 495 13.20 28.09 16.71
CA PRO A 495 13.79 29.33 16.20
C PRO A 495 12.97 30.55 16.60
N ILE A 496 12.87 30.75 17.91
CA ILE A 496 12.16 31.82 18.59
C ILE A 496 13.14 32.53 19.53
N ALA A 497 13.08 33.86 19.56
CA ALA A 497 13.85 34.70 20.46
C ALA A 497 12.93 35.62 21.29
N LEU A 498 13.33 35.88 22.52
CA LEU A 498 12.65 36.75 23.47
C LEU A 498 13.41 38.07 23.64
N ARG A 499 12.70 39.20 23.57
CA ARG A 499 13.22 40.52 23.92
C ARG A 499 12.50 41.02 25.15
N TRP A 500 13.22 41.20 26.26
CA TRP A 500 12.63 41.67 27.51
C TRP A 500 12.58 43.19 27.57
N LYS A 501 11.53 43.72 28.19
CA LYS A 501 11.33 45.12 28.53
C LYS A 501 10.94 45.19 30.01
N LYS A 502 11.62 46.03 30.78
CA LYS A 502 11.34 46.25 32.21
C LYS A 502 11.25 47.74 32.48
N VAL A 503 10.21 48.18 33.17
CA VAL A 503 10.05 49.56 33.62
C VAL A 503 9.83 49.56 35.13
N GLY A 504 10.75 50.16 35.86
CA GLY A 504 10.73 50.16 37.33
C GLY A 504 11.19 51.47 37.94
N ALA A 505 11.21 51.52 39.28
CA ALA A 505 11.67 52.69 40.02
C ALA A 505 13.17 53.00 39.78
N SER A 506 13.94 51.99 39.35
CA SER A 506 15.37 52.10 39.01
C SER A 506 15.63 52.48 37.56
N GLY A 507 14.60 52.72 36.74
CA GLY A 507 14.70 53.07 35.32
C GLY A 507 14.04 52.05 34.37
N SER A 508 14.19 52.28 33.06
CA SER A 508 13.73 51.36 32.01
C SER A 508 14.89 50.55 31.44
N TYR A 509 14.66 49.26 31.23
CA TYR A 509 15.59 48.33 30.59
C TYR A 509 14.91 47.68 29.39
N GLU A 510 15.62 47.57 28.29
CA GLU A 510 15.22 46.79 27.13
C GLU A 510 16.41 45.96 26.67
N SER A 511 16.18 44.67 26.41
CA SER A 511 17.20 43.78 25.88
C SER A 511 17.71 44.32 24.54
N ASN A 512 18.99 44.72 24.49
CA ASN A 512 19.62 45.24 23.27
C ASN A 512 19.63 44.19 22.14
N ARG A 513 19.71 42.90 22.51
CA ARG A 513 19.65 41.75 21.61
C ARG A 513 18.56 40.78 22.06
N PRO A 514 17.70 40.27 21.15
CA PRO A 514 16.81 39.15 21.45
C PRO A 514 17.60 37.92 21.91
N THR A 515 17.07 37.25 22.93
CA THR A 515 17.64 36.04 23.52
C THR A 515 16.95 34.81 22.95
N SER A 516 17.68 33.96 22.23
CA SER A 516 17.15 32.71 21.66
C SER A 516 16.82 31.68 22.75
N LEU A 517 15.78 30.86 22.52
CA LEU A 517 15.47 29.73 23.40
C LEU A 517 16.60 28.68 23.43
N SER A 518 17.29 28.49 22.31
CA SER A 518 18.49 27.65 22.25
C SER A 518 19.57 28.15 23.20
N TRP A 519 19.86 29.45 23.24
CA TRP A 519 20.81 30.00 24.21
C TRP A 519 20.33 29.81 25.65
N ILE A 520 19.06 30.08 25.96
CA ILE A 520 18.49 29.92 27.32
C ILE A 520 18.67 28.48 27.82
N THR A 521 18.46 27.51 26.95
CA THR A 521 18.55 26.08 27.28
C THR A 521 19.97 25.50 27.25
N ASN A 522 20.93 26.11 26.56
CA ASN A 522 22.26 25.54 26.35
C ASN A 522 23.28 25.95 27.43
N ARG A 523 23.36 25.21 28.54
CA ARG A 523 24.25 25.50 29.69
C ARG A 523 25.42 24.49 29.71
N ASP A 524 26.58 24.89 29.20
CA ASP A 524 27.80 24.06 29.21
C ASP A 524 28.64 24.31 30.48
N ARG A 525 29.14 23.23 31.08
CA ARG A 525 30.10 23.21 32.19
C ARG A 525 31.44 23.88 31.84
N TYR A 526 31.75 24.03 30.56
CA TYR A 526 33.01 24.60 30.07
C TYR A 526 32.92 26.03 29.51
N GLY A 527 31.76 26.70 29.64
CA GLY A 527 31.66 28.16 29.57
C GLY A 527 32.14 28.85 28.29
N ALA A 528 31.94 28.25 27.10
CA ALA A 528 32.14 28.95 25.83
C ALA A 528 30.81 29.09 25.08
N GLY A 529 30.11 30.20 25.26
CA GLY A 529 29.01 30.67 24.40
C GLY A 529 29.39 30.96 22.94
N THR A 530 30.65 30.74 22.53
CA THR A 530 31.06 30.65 21.11
C THR A 530 31.09 29.20 20.61
N PHE A 531 30.46 28.95 19.45
CA PHE A 531 30.66 27.71 18.68
C PHE A 531 32.14 27.64 18.26
N ARG A 532 32.91 26.72 18.87
CA ARG A 532 34.27 26.41 18.41
C ARG A 532 34.16 25.29 17.38
N ALA A 533 34.60 25.55 16.16
CA ALA A 533 34.69 24.52 15.11
C ALA A 533 35.41 23.28 15.67
N GLY A 534 34.73 22.13 15.65
CA GLY A 534 35.27 20.84 16.11
C GLY A 534 34.71 20.31 17.44
N ASN A 535 33.92 21.07 18.20
CA ASN A 535 33.19 20.56 19.36
C ASN A 535 31.77 20.13 18.95
N GLY A 536 31.35 18.92 19.34
CA GLY A 536 30.05 18.32 19.00
C GLY A 536 28.83 19.09 19.52
N ASP A 537 27.65 18.64 19.09
CA ASP A 537 26.36 19.29 19.30
C ASP A 537 25.84 19.27 20.75
N ARG A 538 25.71 20.47 21.33
CA ARG A 538 25.31 20.71 22.73
C ARG A 538 23.82 20.41 22.98
N HIS A 539 23.48 19.82 24.14
CA HIS A 539 22.08 19.54 24.50
C HIS A 539 21.22 20.80 24.68
N THR A 540 19.94 20.64 24.37
CA THR A 540 18.90 21.64 24.58
C THR A 540 17.87 21.15 25.60
N GLY A 541 17.03 22.05 26.09
CA GLY A 541 15.98 21.75 27.08
C GLY A 541 14.78 21.00 26.48
N PHE A 542 14.79 20.78 25.16
CA PHE A 542 13.68 20.16 24.42
C PHE A 542 13.96 18.69 24.08
N GLU A 543 14.54 17.96 25.03
CA GLU A 543 14.93 16.56 24.88
C GLU A 543 14.24 15.69 25.92
N LEU A 544 13.73 14.55 25.49
CA LEU A 544 12.87 13.65 26.26
C LEU A 544 13.27 12.20 26.04
N PHE A 545 13.11 11.37 27.06
CA PHE A 545 13.36 9.93 27.00
C PHE A 545 12.09 9.13 27.21
N VAL A 546 11.85 8.16 26.32
CA VAL A 546 10.69 7.27 26.30
C VAL A 546 11.18 5.84 26.54
N GLY A 547 10.56 5.14 27.50
CA GLY A 547 10.77 3.71 27.74
C GLY A 547 12.12 3.37 28.39
N GLY A 548 12.60 4.21 29.31
CA GLY A 548 13.88 4.02 30.02
C GLY A 548 13.76 3.12 31.25
N GLN A 549 12.92 3.48 32.22
CA GLN A 549 12.69 2.70 33.45
C GLN A 549 11.60 1.66 33.32
N LYS A 550 10.55 1.96 32.55
CA LYS A 550 9.36 1.10 32.41
C LYS A 550 9.05 0.80 30.96
N PRO A 551 8.57 -0.42 30.64
CA PRO A 551 8.07 -0.73 29.31
C PRO A 551 6.86 0.13 28.98
N ILE A 552 6.85 0.67 27.76
CA ILE A 552 5.68 1.34 27.19
C ILE A 552 5.14 0.44 26.09
N VAL A 553 3.88 0.03 26.23
CA VAL A 553 3.20 -0.88 25.30
C VAL A 553 2.10 -0.10 24.61
N PHE A 554 2.16 -0.01 23.29
CA PHE A 554 1.11 0.52 22.44
C PHE A 554 0.26 -0.63 21.92
N SER A 555 -1.05 -0.52 22.06
CA SER A 555 -2.03 -1.38 21.40
C SER A 555 -2.01 -1.12 19.88
N PRO A 556 -2.51 -2.05 19.05
CA PRO A 556 -2.65 -1.82 17.61
C PRO A 556 -3.39 -0.50 17.35
N GLY A 557 -2.79 0.37 16.54
CA GLY A 557 -3.35 1.67 16.20
C GLY A 557 -3.26 2.77 17.28
N GLU A 558 -2.82 2.47 18.51
CA GLU A 558 -2.95 3.38 19.65
C GLU A 558 -2.15 4.68 19.48
N VAL A 559 -2.80 5.80 19.82
CA VAL A 559 -2.24 7.17 19.82
C VAL A 559 -2.13 7.64 21.27
N ARG A 560 -0.90 7.78 21.77
CA ARG A 560 -0.63 8.07 23.18
C ARG A 560 0.16 9.36 23.35
N VAL A 561 -0.23 10.18 24.32
CA VAL A 561 0.48 11.41 24.69
C VAL A 561 1.45 11.14 25.84
N PHE A 562 2.55 11.87 25.86
CA PHE A 562 3.60 11.77 26.86
C PHE A 562 4.02 13.16 27.34
N SER A 563 4.24 13.29 28.64
CA SER A 563 4.73 14.50 29.29
C SER A 563 5.72 14.18 30.41
N LEU A 564 6.35 15.22 30.98
CA LEU A 564 7.36 15.04 32.02
C LEU A 564 6.75 14.37 33.25
N ARG A 565 7.48 13.37 33.78
CA ARG A 565 7.10 12.66 35.01
C ARG A 565 7.20 13.53 36.27
N GLN A 566 8.07 14.53 36.28
CA GLN A 566 8.33 15.39 37.43
C GLN A 566 8.89 16.74 37.00
N THR A 567 8.64 17.78 37.80
CA THR A 567 9.30 19.09 37.66
C THR A 567 10.78 18.99 38.01
N SER A 568 11.63 19.58 37.18
CA SER A 568 13.03 19.82 37.53
C SER A 568 13.20 21.24 38.04
N GLY A 569 13.73 21.41 39.25
CA GLY A 569 14.09 22.74 39.75
C GLY A 569 15.29 23.34 39.01
N PRO A 570 15.67 24.60 39.31
CA PRO A 570 16.71 25.33 38.58
C PRO A 570 18.08 24.64 38.55
N GLU A 571 18.42 23.91 39.61
CA GLU A 571 19.67 23.13 39.70
C GLU A 571 19.62 21.82 38.90
N GLY A 572 18.43 21.21 38.75
CA GLY A 572 18.23 20.03 37.91
C GLY A 572 18.17 20.39 36.42
N GLY A 573 17.51 21.49 36.08
CA GLY A 573 17.49 22.10 34.75
C GLY A 573 18.82 22.77 34.36
N ALA A 574 19.77 22.90 35.28
CA ALA A 574 21.12 23.38 35.03
C ALA A 574 22.09 22.32 34.47
N GLN A 575 21.86 21.04 34.78
CA GLN A 575 22.79 19.94 34.45
C GLN A 575 22.53 19.36 33.06
N LEU A 576 22.34 20.22 32.05
CA LEU A 576 22.07 19.82 30.66
C LEU A 576 23.41 19.44 29.96
N GLU A 577 24.13 18.42 30.48
CA GLU A 577 25.47 18.01 30.02
C GLU A 577 25.46 17.03 28.83
N ASP A 578 26.29 17.29 27.79
CA ASP A 578 26.45 16.50 26.53
C ASP A 578 26.87 15.06 26.77
N THR A 579 25.88 14.18 26.88
CA THR A 579 26.10 12.76 27.14
C THR A 579 25.31 11.82 26.24
N ASN A 580 24.30 12.29 25.49
CA ASN A 580 23.37 11.43 24.73
C ASN A 580 22.84 10.24 25.56
N GLN A 581 22.84 10.39 26.88
CA GLN A 581 22.55 9.34 27.84
C GLN A 581 21.21 9.58 28.48
N TYR A 582 20.55 8.48 28.85
CA TYR A 582 19.30 8.53 29.58
C TYR A 582 19.43 9.34 30.86
N ARG A 583 18.52 10.30 31.03
CA ARG A 583 18.38 11.11 32.24
C ARG A 583 17.00 10.87 32.85
N PRO A 584 16.91 10.33 34.07
CA PRO A 584 15.63 10.13 34.76
C PRO A 584 14.78 11.39 34.87
N ILE A 585 15.41 12.57 34.96
CA ILE A 585 14.71 13.86 35.07
C ILE A 585 14.01 14.30 33.78
N ARG A 586 14.37 13.70 32.64
CA ARG A 586 13.77 13.96 31.32
C ARG A 586 12.97 12.76 30.81
N GLU A 587 12.71 11.78 31.66
CA GLU A 587 11.83 10.66 31.31
C GLU A 587 10.38 11.13 31.27
N VAL A 588 9.67 10.69 30.23
CA VAL A 588 8.26 10.99 30.05
C VAL A 588 7.40 9.78 30.38
N ASP A 589 6.26 10.04 31.01
CA ASP A 589 5.23 9.04 31.30
C ASP A 589 4.00 9.30 30.41
N PRO A 590 3.18 8.26 30.14
CA PRO A 590 1.89 8.43 29.48
C PRO A 590 0.99 9.45 30.19
N GLY A 591 0.31 10.26 29.40
CA GLY A 591 -0.57 11.32 29.87
C GLY A 591 0.08 12.71 29.78
N TRP A 592 -0.75 13.73 29.97
CA TRP A 592 -0.30 15.12 30.00
C TRP A 592 -0.55 15.72 31.38
N ASP A 593 0.52 16.23 31.99
CA ASP A 593 0.46 16.97 33.25
C ASP A 593 1.15 18.33 33.07
N PRO A 594 0.37 19.42 33.02
CA PRO A 594 0.92 20.76 32.80
C PRO A 594 1.66 21.33 34.01
N THR A 595 1.56 20.69 35.19
CA THR A 595 2.23 21.14 36.41
C THR A 595 3.69 20.69 36.48
N ASN A 596 4.07 19.68 35.68
CA ASN A 596 5.44 19.21 35.55
C ASN A 596 6.17 19.93 34.42
N TRP A 597 7.26 20.62 34.76
CA TRP A 597 7.98 21.44 33.79
C TRP A 597 9.49 21.45 34.03
N LEU A 598 10.24 21.72 32.97
CA LEU A 598 11.68 21.89 33.01
C LEU A 598 12.00 23.37 33.28
N GLU A 599 12.36 23.70 34.52
CA GLU A 599 12.77 25.06 34.90
C GLU A 599 14.20 25.37 34.44
N LEU A 600 14.33 26.39 33.59
CA LEU A 600 15.60 26.84 33.03
C LEU A 600 16.18 27.96 33.90
N PRO A 601 17.47 27.91 34.24
CA PRO A 601 18.10 28.86 35.16
C PRO A 601 18.36 30.25 34.55
N ARG A 602 18.17 30.43 33.24
CA ARG A 602 18.48 31.66 32.49
C ARG A 602 17.24 32.23 31.80
N SER A 603 17.29 33.52 31.48
CA SER A 603 16.21 34.19 30.74
C SER A 603 16.68 35.34 29.85
N ASP A 604 17.81 35.99 30.12
CA ASP A 604 18.33 37.10 29.29
C ASP A 604 19.86 37.02 29.12
N ARG A 605 20.31 37.13 27.86
CA ARG A 605 21.73 37.04 27.51
C ARG A 605 22.50 38.37 27.58
N ASN A 606 21.85 39.49 27.81
CA ASN A 606 22.52 40.80 27.78
C ASN A 606 23.51 40.97 28.96
N GLN A 607 24.58 41.74 28.72
CA GLN A 607 25.65 42.01 29.70
C GLN A 607 25.33 43.17 30.67
N ASP A 608 24.04 43.53 30.82
CA ASP A 608 23.64 44.62 31.69
C ASP A 608 23.68 44.17 33.15
N LEU A 609 24.76 44.54 33.84
CA LEU A 609 24.99 44.18 35.24
C LEU A 609 24.00 44.83 36.22
N ALA A 610 23.20 45.81 35.81
CA ALA A 610 22.19 46.44 36.68
C ALA A 610 20.84 45.69 36.62
N HIS A 611 20.54 45.05 35.49
CA HIS A 611 19.23 44.45 35.22
C HIS A 611 19.26 42.93 35.01
N VAL A 612 20.43 42.34 34.71
CA VAL A 612 20.59 40.90 34.48
C VAL A 612 21.52 40.33 35.55
N GLU A 613 21.04 39.35 36.31
CA GLU A 613 21.90 38.58 37.21
C GLU A 613 22.76 37.63 36.38
N GLN A 614 24.07 37.84 36.41
CA GLN A 614 25.03 36.95 35.76
C GLN A 614 25.23 35.69 36.59
N GLU A 615 25.24 34.51 35.96
CA GLU A 615 25.62 33.27 36.65
C GLU A 615 27.08 33.38 37.11
N ARG A 616 27.35 33.21 38.40
CA ARG A 616 28.72 33.10 38.94
C ARG A 616 29.00 31.64 39.20
N ASP A 617 30.09 31.05 38.68
CA ASP A 617 30.70 29.92 39.40
C ASP A 617 32.19 29.61 39.17
N SER A 618 32.80 29.23 40.30
CA SER A 618 34.15 28.74 40.63
C SER A 618 35.36 29.71 40.63
N PRO A 619 36.21 29.73 41.70
CA PRO A 619 37.35 30.65 41.87
C PRO A 619 38.51 30.53 40.86
N LEU A 620 38.45 29.59 39.92
CA LEU A 620 39.57 29.25 39.02
C LEU A 620 39.20 29.15 37.52
N GLY A 621 37.97 29.50 37.13
CA GLY A 621 37.52 29.38 35.74
C GLY A 621 37.83 30.62 34.89
N ARG A 622 38.89 30.58 34.08
CA ARG A 622 39.09 31.51 32.95
C ARG A 622 38.16 31.11 31.81
N ASN A 623 36.93 31.61 31.80
CA ASN A 623 36.03 31.52 30.67
C ASN A 623 35.61 32.92 30.25
N ASP A 624 36.33 33.48 29.28
CA ASP A 624 35.91 34.65 28.53
C ASP A 624 34.69 34.26 27.71
N ASP A 625 33.52 34.62 28.22
CA ASP A 625 32.31 34.91 27.45
C ASP A 625 31.29 35.68 28.31
N GLY A 626 31.66 36.40 29.39
CA GLY A 626 30.75 36.93 30.43
C GLY A 626 29.43 37.57 29.97
N ILE A 627 28.43 36.77 29.58
CA ILE A 627 27.27 37.17 28.77
C ILE A 627 26.07 36.36 29.27
N GLY A 628 25.27 36.96 30.16
CA GLY A 628 23.88 36.60 30.41
C GLY A 628 23.58 35.64 31.55
N GLY A 629 22.45 35.87 32.22
CA GLY A 629 21.89 34.96 33.21
C GLY A 629 20.37 35.14 33.31
N ALA A 630 19.87 35.59 34.45
CA ALA A 630 18.42 35.76 34.65
C ALA A 630 18.04 37.25 34.73
N LEU A 631 17.01 37.67 33.99
CA LEU A 631 16.45 39.01 34.11
C LEU A 631 15.99 39.22 35.55
N SER A 632 16.50 40.27 36.18
CA SER A 632 16.23 40.58 37.58
C SER A 632 15.21 41.72 37.69
N PHE A 633 14.37 41.66 38.72
CA PHE A 633 13.27 42.60 38.92
C PHE A 633 12.88 42.72 40.40
N ASP A 634 12.16 43.80 40.71
CA ASP A 634 11.48 44.00 41.99
C ASP A 634 9.96 43.89 41.85
N ALA A 635 9.25 43.68 42.97
CA ALA A 635 7.81 43.42 42.95
C ALA A 635 6.96 44.53 42.29
N ASN A 636 7.46 45.77 42.26
CA ASN A 636 6.75 46.91 41.67
C ASN A 636 7.16 47.18 40.21
N ASP A 637 8.16 46.47 39.68
CA ASP A 637 8.57 46.61 38.29
C ASP A 637 7.48 46.08 37.35
N GLN A 638 7.32 46.70 36.19
CA GLN A 638 6.48 46.22 35.09
C GLN A 638 7.36 45.48 34.09
N ILE A 639 7.04 44.22 33.81
CA ILE A 639 7.80 43.36 32.90
C ILE A 639 6.91 43.03 31.71
N SER A 640 7.41 43.33 30.51
CA SER A 640 6.86 42.87 29.24
C SER A 640 7.96 42.20 28.42
N PHE A 641 7.56 41.47 27.39
CA PHE A 641 8.49 40.92 26.43
C PHE A 641 7.82 40.75 25.08
N SER A 642 8.63 40.59 24.07
CA SER A 642 8.17 40.29 22.73
C SER A 642 8.89 39.07 22.17
N ILE A 643 8.22 38.38 21.27
CA ILE A 643 8.67 37.13 20.66
C ILE A 643 8.81 37.34 19.17
N SER A 644 10.01 37.09 18.64
CA SER A 644 10.32 37.16 17.21
C SER A 644 11.01 35.87 16.72
N ALA A 645 11.12 35.71 15.40
CA ALA A 645 11.94 34.65 14.83
C ALA A 645 13.41 34.79 15.27
N ALA A 646 14.07 33.69 15.60
CA ALA A 646 15.49 33.71 15.95
C ALA A 646 16.37 33.78 14.69
N GLU A 647 17.36 34.68 14.70
CA GLU A 647 18.23 34.96 13.55
C GLU A 647 19.69 34.49 13.76
N ASN A 648 20.00 33.77 14.85
CA ASN A 648 21.38 33.54 15.30
C ASN A 648 21.81 32.05 15.40
N VAL A 649 23.11 31.82 15.19
CA VAL A 649 23.87 30.55 15.21
C VAL A 649 24.25 30.03 16.61
N ASP A 650 23.32 30.07 17.57
CA ASP A 650 23.61 29.55 18.93
C ASP A 650 23.78 28.01 18.97
N LEU A 651 23.55 27.32 17.84
CA LEU A 651 23.70 25.87 17.63
C LEU A 651 24.35 25.59 16.26
N ALA A 652 24.93 24.40 16.08
CA ALA A 652 25.61 24.01 14.84
C ALA A 652 24.67 23.95 13.62
N ASN A 653 23.38 23.73 13.85
CA ASN A 653 22.34 23.68 12.82
C ASN A 653 21.68 25.05 12.55
N GLY A 654 22.16 26.14 13.16
CA GLY A 654 21.63 27.49 12.96
C GLY A 654 20.18 27.64 13.44
N ALA A 655 19.39 28.42 12.69
CA ALA A 655 17.95 28.63 12.97
C ALA A 655 17.04 27.48 12.47
N ALA A 656 17.60 26.33 12.07
CA ALA A 656 16.83 25.22 11.52
C ALA A 656 15.83 24.63 12.53
N LEU A 657 14.57 24.55 12.10
CA LEU A 657 13.50 23.83 12.80
C LEU A 657 13.76 22.33 12.61
N GLN A 658 14.21 21.65 13.66
CA GLN A 658 14.61 20.25 13.57
C GLN A 658 14.25 19.48 14.82
N PHE A 659 13.67 18.29 14.63
CA PHE A 659 13.58 17.29 15.67
C PHE A 659 13.85 15.90 15.13
N PHE A 660 14.33 15.02 16.00
CA PHE A 660 14.44 13.60 15.70
C PHE A 660 13.86 12.73 16.80
N PHE A 661 13.59 11.48 16.43
CA PHE A 661 13.24 10.40 17.33
C PHE A 661 14.14 9.20 17.04
N ARG A 662 15.04 8.89 17.98
CA ARG A 662 16.11 7.90 17.83
C ARG A 662 16.43 7.20 19.13
N GLN A 663 17.06 6.03 19.07
CA GLN A 663 17.62 5.37 20.25
C GLN A 663 19.09 5.81 20.41
N SER A 664 19.39 6.62 21.42
CA SER A 664 20.71 7.28 21.57
C SER A 664 21.56 6.78 22.74
N SER A 665 20.98 6.10 23.73
CA SER A 665 21.64 5.83 25.02
C SER A 665 22.61 4.64 25.06
N VAL A 666 22.98 4.09 23.90
CA VAL A 666 23.80 2.86 23.78
C VAL A 666 25.25 3.02 24.29
N VAL A 667 25.71 4.24 24.61
CA VAL A 667 27.13 4.52 24.90
C VAL A 667 27.34 5.02 26.33
N ARG A 668 28.09 4.25 27.13
CA ARG A 668 28.65 4.70 28.42
C ARG A 668 29.69 5.81 28.19
N GLN A 669 29.66 6.83 29.05
CA GLN A 669 30.53 8.02 28.92
C GLN A 669 32.00 7.57 28.96
N GLY A 670 32.79 7.93 27.93
CA GLY A 670 34.22 7.60 27.85
C GLY A 670 34.60 6.35 27.03
N GLU A 671 33.64 5.59 26.50
CA GLU A 671 33.90 4.43 25.60
C GLU A 671 33.66 4.74 24.10
N GLY A 672 33.44 6.01 23.76
CA GLY A 672 33.32 6.48 22.38
C GLY A 672 34.43 7.46 22.05
N GLY A 673 35.46 7.01 21.35
CA GLY A 673 36.44 7.90 20.74
C GLY A 673 35.81 8.75 19.63
N ALA A 674 36.52 9.79 19.20
CA ALA A 674 36.12 10.57 18.02
C ALA A 674 35.99 9.63 16.80
N GLY A 675 34.76 9.48 16.29
CA GLY A 675 34.45 8.66 15.11
C GLY A 675 33.77 7.31 15.34
N ASP A 676 33.34 6.97 16.56
CA ASP A 676 32.88 5.59 16.84
C ASP A 676 31.36 5.35 16.65
N ASN A 677 30.97 4.94 15.43
CA ASN A 677 29.94 3.98 14.96
C ASN A 677 28.67 3.58 15.78
N LYS A 678 28.23 4.29 16.82
CA LYS A 678 27.27 3.74 17.80
C LYS A 678 25.90 4.44 17.89
N TRP A 679 25.50 5.23 16.90
CA TRP A 679 24.17 5.87 16.85
C TRP A 679 23.22 5.16 15.88
N MET A 680 21.92 5.20 16.17
CA MET A 680 20.88 4.75 15.26
C MET A 680 20.91 5.60 13.97
N ARG A 681 21.47 5.05 12.89
CA ARG A 681 21.68 5.74 11.61
C ARG A 681 20.37 6.07 10.86
N ARG A 682 19.36 5.21 11.03
CA ARG A 682 18.08 5.25 10.33
C ARG A 682 16.98 5.67 11.32
N GLN A 683 16.81 6.98 11.49
CA GLN A 683 15.91 7.59 12.48
C GLN A 683 14.81 8.41 11.87
N PHE A 684 13.76 8.66 12.67
CA PHE A 684 12.75 9.63 12.31
C PHE A 684 13.31 11.04 12.54
N GLN A 685 13.19 11.94 11.57
CA GLN A 685 13.67 13.31 11.69
C GLN A 685 12.90 14.28 10.78
N MET A 686 12.27 15.30 11.35
CA MET A 686 11.82 16.46 10.58
C MET A 686 12.90 17.53 10.61
N ILE A 687 13.14 18.17 9.47
CA ILE A 687 14.14 19.23 9.39
C ILE A 687 13.80 20.30 8.34
N SER A 688 13.99 21.58 8.68
CA SER A 688 14.00 22.68 7.72
C SER A 688 15.41 22.94 7.19
N ARG A 689 15.53 23.77 6.14
CA ARG A 689 16.80 24.19 5.54
C ARG A 689 17.88 24.42 6.61
N MET A 690 18.96 23.65 6.57
CA MET A 690 20.05 23.81 7.54
C MET A 690 20.89 25.06 7.24
N HIS A 691 21.71 25.45 8.20
CA HIS A 691 22.72 26.49 8.08
C HIS A 691 23.60 26.30 6.83
N ASP A 692 23.53 27.26 5.89
CA ASP A 692 24.46 27.38 4.76
C ASP A 692 25.58 28.37 5.15
N TYR A 693 26.85 27.97 5.05
CA TYR A 693 28.00 28.84 5.36
C TYR A 693 28.11 29.99 4.34
N GLY A 694 27.91 31.23 4.80
CA GLY A 694 28.26 32.45 4.07
C GLY A 694 29.75 32.83 4.22
N PRO A 695 30.20 33.92 3.55
CA PRO A 695 31.57 34.42 3.70
C PRO A 695 31.91 34.66 5.19
N GLY A 696 33.00 34.05 5.67
CA GLY A 696 33.44 34.18 7.07
C GLY A 696 32.79 33.22 8.08
N GLY A 697 32.12 32.15 7.63
CA GLY A 697 31.63 31.07 8.51
C GLY A 697 30.36 31.43 9.31
N ARG A 698 29.62 32.45 8.88
CA ARG A 698 28.33 32.87 9.44
C ARG A 698 27.18 32.33 8.60
N GLU A 699 25.97 32.31 9.18
CA GLU A 699 24.76 31.85 8.49
C GLU A 699 24.47 32.74 7.28
N SER A 700 24.16 32.13 6.15
CA SER A 700 23.78 32.89 4.96
C SER A 700 22.50 33.69 5.22
N GLN A 701 22.45 34.90 4.68
CA GLN A 701 21.25 35.76 4.78
C GLN A 701 20.00 35.06 4.23
N ALA A 702 20.16 34.24 3.18
CA ALA A 702 19.06 33.47 2.59
C ALA A 702 18.48 32.41 3.56
N ALA A 703 19.32 31.77 4.39
CA ALA A 703 18.85 30.84 5.41
C ALA A 703 18.13 31.58 6.55
N ILE A 704 18.65 32.73 6.98
CA ILE A 704 18.00 33.57 8.00
C ILE A 704 16.62 34.04 7.51
N ASP A 705 16.54 34.57 6.28
CA ASP A 705 15.30 35.08 5.71
C ASP A 705 14.27 33.95 5.52
N PHE A 706 14.72 32.75 5.12
CA PHE A 706 13.86 31.56 5.03
C PHE A 706 13.25 31.18 6.38
N HIS A 707 14.05 31.10 7.45
CA HIS A 707 13.54 30.75 8.79
C HIS A 707 12.66 31.86 9.38
N ARG A 708 12.99 33.14 9.11
CA ARG A 708 12.14 34.26 9.49
C ARG A 708 10.76 34.11 8.84
N GLU A 709 10.70 33.82 7.54
CA GLU A 709 9.43 33.61 6.83
C GLU A 709 8.69 32.36 7.31
N LEU A 710 9.40 31.26 7.59
CA LEU A 710 8.84 30.02 8.13
C LEU A 710 8.14 30.26 9.48
N MET A 711 8.77 31.05 10.36
CA MET A 711 8.25 31.38 11.69
C MET A 711 7.18 32.46 11.64
N ARG A 712 7.36 33.51 10.83
CA ARG A 712 6.34 34.54 10.56
C ARG A 712 5.04 33.89 10.12
N LYS A 713 5.13 32.91 9.23
CA LYS A 713 3.99 32.07 8.83
C LYS A 713 3.37 31.41 10.06
N GLY A 714 4.11 30.71 10.92
CA GLY A 714 3.54 30.07 12.11
C GLY A 714 3.00 31.00 13.22
N PHE A 715 3.19 32.31 13.15
CA PHE A 715 2.72 33.25 14.18
C PHE A 715 1.28 33.71 13.93
N PRO A 716 0.53 34.06 14.99
CA PRO A 716 -0.85 34.53 14.86
C PRO A 716 -0.98 35.74 13.94
N GLY A 717 -1.82 35.63 12.91
CA GLY A 717 -2.02 36.66 11.89
C GLY A 717 -0.81 36.93 11.00
N GLN A 718 0.15 36.01 10.93
CA GLN A 718 1.41 36.13 10.16
C GLN A 718 2.25 37.37 10.51
N ARG A 719 2.24 37.75 11.79
CA ARG A 719 3.00 38.89 12.32
C ARG A 719 4.48 38.55 12.42
N ASP A 720 5.33 39.57 12.38
CA ASP A 720 6.78 39.41 12.60
C ASP A 720 7.13 39.22 14.09
N GLU A 721 6.29 39.75 14.97
CA GLU A 721 6.52 39.77 16.42
C GLU A 721 5.20 39.65 17.19
N ILE A 722 5.23 38.93 18.31
CA ILE A 722 4.13 38.80 19.27
C ILE A 722 4.52 39.59 20.51
N GLU A 723 3.74 40.63 20.85
CA GLU A 723 3.98 41.46 22.03
C GLU A 723 3.12 41.00 23.22
N PHE A 724 3.74 40.83 24.38
CA PHE A 724 3.05 40.52 25.62
C PHE A 724 2.94 41.77 26.50
N PRO A 725 1.75 42.07 27.05
CA PRO A 725 1.52 43.29 27.80
C PRO A 725 2.34 43.34 29.10
N PRO A 726 2.64 44.54 29.63
CA PRO A 726 3.36 44.69 30.89
C PRO A 726 2.59 44.09 32.07
N ILE A 727 3.28 43.31 32.88
CA ILE A 727 2.76 42.66 34.08
C ILE A 727 3.60 43.09 35.29
N SER A 728 2.95 43.32 36.43
CA SER A 728 3.65 43.65 37.67
C SER A 728 4.47 42.47 38.18
N GLY A 729 5.70 42.73 38.63
CA GLY A 729 6.59 41.75 39.25
C GLY A 729 5.91 40.95 40.37
N ARG A 730 5.02 41.58 41.15
CA ARG A 730 4.24 40.91 42.20
C ARG A 730 3.35 39.78 41.69
N GLU A 731 2.85 39.87 40.46
CA GLU A 731 1.96 38.86 39.88
C GLU A 731 2.70 37.62 39.38
N ILE A 732 4.01 37.73 39.16
CA ILE A 732 4.83 36.63 38.62
C ILE A 732 5.63 35.92 39.70
N VAL A 733 5.77 36.52 40.90
CA VAL A 733 6.49 35.92 42.03
C VAL A 733 5.71 34.75 42.60
N GLY A 734 6.31 33.55 42.56
CA GLY A 734 5.72 32.33 43.13
C GLY A 734 4.52 31.76 42.37
N GLN A 735 4.13 32.37 41.24
CA GLN A 735 3.08 31.88 40.37
C GLN A 735 3.63 31.63 38.96
N THR A 736 3.47 30.39 38.48
CA THR A 736 3.84 30.04 37.10
C THR A 736 2.79 30.59 36.15
N ARG A 737 3.23 31.28 35.09
CA ARG A 737 2.35 31.80 34.05
C ARG A 737 2.72 31.21 32.69
N PRO A 738 1.82 30.42 32.06
CA PRO A 738 1.99 30.06 30.66
C PRO A 738 1.83 31.30 29.78
N PHE A 739 2.59 31.37 28.69
CA PHE A 739 2.49 32.49 27.76
C PHE A 739 2.50 32.06 26.29
N LEU A 740 3.04 30.88 25.97
CA LEU A 740 3.16 30.41 24.60
C LEU A 740 2.94 28.91 24.50
N LEU A 741 2.18 28.48 23.49
CA LEU A 741 2.15 27.11 23.03
C LEU A 741 2.78 27.06 21.64
N VAL A 742 3.87 26.30 21.49
CA VAL A 742 4.41 25.94 20.18
C VAL A 742 3.95 24.54 19.84
N SER A 743 3.41 24.36 18.64
CA SER A 743 2.82 23.09 18.22
C SER A 743 3.33 22.71 16.84
N LEU A 744 3.87 21.50 16.71
CA LEU A 744 4.14 20.84 15.45
C LEU A 744 3.28 19.58 15.39
N THR A 745 2.44 19.44 14.38
CA THR A 745 1.57 18.27 14.21
C THR A 745 1.67 17.72 12.80
N ALA A 746 1.41 16.43 12.64
CA ALA A 746 1.35 15.80 11.33
C ALA A 746 0.21 16.41 10.46
N GLY A 747 0.04 15.93 9.22
CA GLY A 747 -1.22 16.12 8.48
C GLY A 747 -2.32 15.16 8.96
N CYS A 748 -3.60 15.60 8.90
CA CYS A 748 -4.80 14.80 9.17
C CYS A 748 -5.87 14.98 8.07
N GLU A 749 -6.95 14.19 8.10
CA GLU A 749 -8.01 14.17 7.07
C GLU A 749 -8.87 15.43 7.03
N VAL A 750 -9.17 16.03 8.20
CA VAL A 750 -10.14 17.11 8.29
C VAL A 750 -9.47 18.48 8.21
N TYR A 751 -10.16 19.37 7.49
CA TYR A 751 -9.85 20.78 7.37
C TYR A 751 -10.34 21.48 8.63
N HIS A 752 -9.42 22.03 9.42
CA HIS A 752 -9.78 22.90 10.54
C HIS A 752 -9.99 24.32 10.02
N SER A 753 -11.25 24.70 9.75
CA SER A 753 -11.63 26.08 9.39
C SER A 753 -11.35 27.11 10.50
N THR A 754 -11.18 26.64 11.73
CA THR A 754 -10.94 27.42 12.95
C THR A 754 -9.48 27.54 13.35
N ALA A 755 -8.55 26.85 12.67
CA ALA A 755 -7.11 27.01 12.90
C ALA A 755 -6.59 28.22 12.11
N GLY A 756 -7.04 29.43 12.50
CA GLY A 756 -6.76 30.69 11.81
C GLY A 756 -5.28 31.03 11.64
N ASP A 757 -4.38 30.32 12.34
CA ASP A 757 -2.95 30.60 12.42
C ASP A 757 -2.06 29.36 12.24
N ALA A 758 -2.61 28.23 11.75
CA ALA A 758 -1.83 27.03 11.47
C ALA A 758 -1.21 27.04 10.06
N HIS A 759 0.11 26.86 9.97
CA HIS A 759 0.85 26.90 8.70
C HIS A 759 1.46 25.52 8.38
N GLY A 760 1.45 25.15 7.09
CA GLY A 760 1.66 23.78 6.62
C GLY A 760 0.62 23.41 5.56
N ARG A 761 0.04 22.20 5.62
CA ARG A 761 -1.16 21.81 4.86
C ARG A 761 -2.36 22.70 5.22
N ARG A 762 -2.61 23.71 4.39
CA ARG A 762 -3.76 24.62 4.53
C ARG A 762 -5.12 24.00 4.16
N PHE A 763 -5.14 22.81 3.56
CA PHE A 763 -6.36 22.11 3.15
C PHE A 763 -6.37 20.67 3.65
N ALA A 764 -7.57 20.16 3.94
CA ALA A 764 -7.82 18.73 4.09
C ALA A 764 -7.33 18.00 2.84
N SER A 765 -6.46 17.03 3.01
CA SER A 765 -6.29 16.00 2.00
C SER A 765 -6.47 14.66 2.67
N ARG A 766 -7.19 13.76 1.97
CA ARG A 766 -7.29 12.34 2.31
C ARG A 766 -5.84 11.81 2.47
N PRO A 767 -5.33 11.63 3.70
CA PRO A 767 -3.91 11.55 4.00
C PRO A 767 -3.32 10.16 3.75
N PHE A 768 -4.11 9.26 3.15
CA PHE A 768 -3.71 7.86 3.03
C PHE A 768 -2.71 7.57 1.92
N LEU A 769 -2.59 8.41 0.88
CA LEU A 769 -1.79 8.06 -0.31
C LEU A 769 -0.58 8.96 -0.57
N HIS A 770 -0.65 10.27 -0.30
CA HIS A 770 0.35 11.19 -0.85
C HIS A 770 1.38 11.74 0.12
N SER A 771 1.17 11.64 1.43
CA SER A 771 1.99 12.40 2.38
C SER A 771 1.63 12.11 3.85
N THR A 772 1.84 10.85 4.20
CA THR A 772 1.72 10.31 5.55
C THR A 772 2.89 10.79 6.44
N PRO A 773 2.68 11.13 7.73
CA PRO A 773 3.78 11.38 8.66
C PRO A 773 4.63 10.13 8.92
N ILE A 774 4.26 8.99 8.35
CA ILE A 774 5.04 7.76 8.33
C ILE A 774 6.33 7.92 7.49
N VAL A 775 6.40 8.91 6.60
CA VAL A 775 7.66 9.29 5.93
C VAL A 775 8.64 9.75 7.00
N ALA A 776 9.67 8.95 7.23
CA ALA A 776 10.50 9.08 8.41
C ALA A 776 11.32 10.38 8.43
N CYS A 777 11.56 10.98 7.26
CA CYS A 777 12.39 12.17 7.14
C CYS A 777 11.77 13.20 6.19
N PRO A 778 10.92 14.14 6.64
CA PRO A 778 10.53 15.29 5.84
C PRO A 778 11.62 16.39 5.90
N PHE A 779 11.97 16.96 4.74
CA PHE A 779 12.88 18.10 4.62
C PHE A 779 12.19 19.31 3.99
N VAL A 780 12.15 20.42 4.73
CA VAL A 780 11.49 21.68 4.33
C VAL A 780 12.55 22.66 3.84
N ASP A 781 12.77 22.73 2.52
CA ASP A 781 13.77 23.60 1.89
C ASP A 781 13.16 24.72 1.02
N ARG A 782 11.84 24.69 0.85
CA ARG A 782 11.04 25.64 0.08
C ARG A 782 9.89 26.16 0.92
N ASP A 783 9.52 27.41 0.68
CA ASP A 783 8.49 28.13 1.45
C ASP A 783 7.21 28.42 0.64
N ASP A 784 7.09 27.87 -0.56
CA ASP A 784 5.89 27.95 -1.37
C ASP A 784 4.77 27.01 -0.89
N TYR A 785 3.57 27.31 -1.36
CA TYR A 785 2.35 26.61 -0.96
C TYR A 785 2.38 25.10 -1.29
N ASP A 786 2.85 24.72 -2.48
CA ASP A 786 2.90 23.32 -2.91
C ASP A 786 3.86 22.52 -2.02
N SER A 787 5.02 23.10 -1.71
CA SER A 787 6.02 22.47 -0.85
C SER A 787 5.46 22.17 0.55
N PHE A 788 4.81 23.15 1.19
CA PHE A 788 4.17 22.96 2.49
C PHE A 788 3.03 21.94 2.48
N TYR A 789 2.35 21.76 1.35
CA TYR A 789 1.36 20.69 1.21
C TYR A 789 2.00 19.29 1.25
N HIS A 790 3.15 19.13 0.58
CA HIS A 790 3.84 17.85 0.42
C HIS A 790 4.66 17.40 1.64
N HIS A 791 5.15 18.30 2.49
CA HIS A 791 6.02 17.95 3.64
C HIS A 791 5.33 17.18 4.79
N GLY A 792 3.99 17.18 4.87
CA GLY A 792 3.27 16.32 5.83
C GLY A 792 3.23 16.78 7.28
N TRP A 793 3.69 18.00 7.57
CA TRP A 793 3.69 18.59 8.90
C TRP A 793 3.14 20.02 8.88
N ASN A 794 2.41 20.36 9.93
CA ASN A 794 1.89 21.68 10.25
C ASN A 794 2.59 22.21 11.50
N TRP A 795 2.83 23.51 11.57
CA TRP A 795 3.35 24.17 12.75
C TRP A 795 2.63 25.50 13.00
N TRP A 796 2.52 25.86 14.27
CA TRP A 796 2.02 27.15 14.70
C TRP A 796 2.46 27.48 16.11
N VAL A 797 2.30 28.75 16.43
CA VAL A 797 2.54 29.33 17.72
C VAL A 797 1.28 30.05 18.15
N GLN A 798 0.89 29.86 19.40
CA GLN A 798 -0.29 30.50 19.98
C GLN A 798 0.11 31.17 21.29
N ASP A 799 -0.25 32.44 21.45
CA ASP A 799 -0.22 33.11 22.74
C ASP A 799 -1.37 32.60 23.62
N ILE A 800 -1.06 32.29 24.87
CA ILE A 800 -2.01 31.73 25.82
C ILE A 800 -1.82 32.37 27.18
N ASN A 801 -2.91 32.55 27.92
CA ASN A 801 -2.89 33.12 29.26
C ASN A 801 -3.15 32.07 30.35
N SER A 802 -3.60 30.89 29.95
CA SER A 802 -3.92 29.77 30.83
C SER A 802 -3.58 28.44 30.18
N VAL A 803 -3.26 27.45 31.01
CA VAL A 803 -3.09 26.06 30.58
C VAL A 803 -4.37 25.51 29.93
N LEU A 804 -5.55 25.99 30.34
CA LEU A 804 -6.83 25.57 29.77
C LEU A 804 -7.03 26.05 28.32
N GLU A 805 -6.29 27.06 27.89
CA GLU A 805 -6.29 27.54 26.50
C GLU A 805 -5.33 26.72 25.62
N ALA A 806 -4.47 25.90 26.22
CA ALA A 806 -3.55 25.05 25.47
C ALA A 806 -4.32 23.97 24.71
N ALA A 807 -4.12 23.91 23.39
CA ALA A 807 -4.75 22.94 22.51
C ALA A 807 -4.14 21.52 22.61
N VAL A 808 -3.81 21.06 23.83
CA VAL A 808 -3.33 19.69 24.09
C VAL A 808 -4.53 18.81 24.43
N GLN A 809 -5.02 18.09 23.42
CA GLN A 809 -6.20 17.24 23.55
C GLN A 809 -5.83 15.83 24.03
N VAL A 810 -6.48 15.39 25.11
CA VAL A 810 -6.31 14.07 25.72
C VAL A 810 -7.67 13.40 25.95
N ASP A 811 -7.68 12.07 26.04
CA ASP A 811 -8.88 11.32 26.37
C ASP A 811 -9.30 11.52 27.85
N PRO A 812 -10.52 11.12 28.25
CA PRO A 812 -10.96 11.27 29.64
C PRO A 812 -10.10 10.56 30.69
N ASN A 813 -9.32 9.56 30.27
CA ASN A 813 -8.39 8.83 31.13
C ASN A 813 -7.01 9.50 31.23
N ASN A 814 -6.79 10.63 30.54
CA ASN A 814 -5.52 11.33 30.43
C ASN A 814 -4.37 10.41 30.01
N MET A 815 -4.60 9.55 29.02
CA MET A 815 -3.61 8.58 28.55
C MET A 815 -3.44 8.65 27.04
N ASN A 816 -4.56 8.68 26.31
CA ASN A 816 -4.55 8.71 24.85
C ASN A 816 -4.77 10.12 24.31
N SER A 817 -4.38 10.30 23.06
CA SER A 817 -4.63 11.50 22.28
C SER A 817 -5.36 11.12 20.99
N TYR A 818 -5.85 12.11 20.25
CA TYR A 818 -6.58 11.92 19.00
C TYR A 818 -5.69 12.19 17.78
N TYR A 819 -5.87 11.37 16.72
CA TYR A 819 -5.23 11.53 15.40
C TYR A 819 -6.16 11.01 14.26
N GLY A 820 -5.71 11.00 13.00
CA GLY A 820 -6.41 10.46 11.82
C GLY A 820 -7.38 11.45 11.19
N GLY A 821 -8.66 11.35 11.59
CA GLY A 821 -9.70 12.29 11.19
C GLY A 821 -9.36 13.73 11.60
N GLY A 822 -8.78 13.92 12.79
CA GLY A 822 -8.33 15.22 13.29
C GLY A 822 -7.57 15.09 14.62
N TYR A 823 -7.29 16.23 15.26
CA TYR A 823 -6.52 16.28 16.52
C TYR A 823 -7.36 16.42 17.78
N SER A 824 -8.67 16.58 17.65
CA SER A 824 -9.62 16.76 18.75
C SER A 824 -10.46 15.51 18.98
N ALA A 825 -11.14 15.46 20.12
CA ALA A 825 -12.11 14.41 20.43
C ALA A 825 -13.31 14.36 19.45
N GLU A 826 -13.59 15.46 18.77
CA GLU A 826 -14.72 15.57 17.82
C GLU A 826 -14.40 14.92 16.47
N TYR A 827 -13.19 15.10 15.96
CA TYR A 827 -12.81 14.68 14.61
C TYR A 827 -11.79 13.54 14.59
N GLY A 828 -11.03 13.34 15.66
CA GLY A 828 -9.96 12.35 15.72
C GLY A 828 -10.36 11.08 16.45
N THR A 829 -9.50 10.07 16.36
CA THR A 829 -9.68 8.79 17.04
C THR A 829 -8.40 8.42 17.80
N THR A 830 -8.55 7.61 18.86
CA THR A 830 -7.44 7.19 19.71
C THR A 830 -6.72 5.94 19.19
N HIS A 831 -7.32 5.21 18.23
CA HIS A 831 -6.81 3.96 17.68
C HIS A 831 -7.02 3.93 16.17
N ILE A 832 -5.93 3.94 15.40
CA ILE A 832 -5.93 3.95 13.93
C ILE A 832 -4.85 3.02 13.41
N VAL A 833 -5.25 1.96 12.73
CA VAL A 833 -4.33 1.06 12.03
C VAL A 833 -4.20 1.55 10.58
N GLN A 834 -2.98 1.84 10.13
CA GLN A 834 -2.70 2.24 8.75
C GLN A 834 -1.78 1.24 8.02
N GLN A 835 -0.90 0.55 8.74
CA GLN A 835 0.08 -0.35 8.15
C GLN A 835 -0.13 -1.76 8.66
N GLU A 836 -0.23 -2.70 7.73
CA GLU A 836 0.00 -4.10 8.03
C GLU A 836 1.50 -4.36 8.12
N VAL A 837 1.86 -5.31 8.98
CA VAL A 837 3.23 -5.75 9.12
C VAL A 837 3.29 -7.25 8.84
N PRO A 838 4.21 -7.72 7.96
CA PRO A 838 4.23 -9.12 7.56
C PRO A 838 4.52 -10.03 8.76
N LEU A 839 3.58 -10.93 9.06
CA LEU A 839 3.72 -11.95 10.12
C LEU A 839 4.14 -13.32 9.57
N THR A 840 4.02 -13.50 8.26
CA THR A 840 4.44 -14.67 7.50
C THR A 840 5.05 -14.25 6.16
N PRO A 841 5.69 -15.18 5.43
CA PRO A 841 6.07 -14.93 4.04
C PRO A 841 4.88 -14.44 3.21
N ILE A 842 5.14 -13.47 2.35
CA ILE A 842 4.13 -12.85 1.50
C ILE A 842 3.79 -13.77 0.31
N HIS A 843 2.49 -13.91 0.00
CA HIS A 843 1.99 -14.75 -1.09
C HIS A 843 1.43 -13.96 -2.29
N SER A 844 1.30 -12.64 -2.17
CA SER A 844 0.85 -11.75 -3.25
C SER A 844 1.63 -10.45 -3.27
N ILE A 845 1.76 -9.83 -4.44
CA ILE A 845 2.41 -8.51 -4.55
C ILE A 845 1.65 -7.43 -3.77
N GLY A 846 0.33 -7.59 -3.58
CA GLY A 846 -0.50 -6.66 -2.81
C GLY A 846 -0.11 -6.56 -1.34
N ALA A 847 0.47 -7.61 -0.75
CA ALA A 847 0.92 -7.56 0.65
C ALA A 847 2.17 -6.68 0.87
N LEU A 848 2.82 -6.22 -0.21
CA LEU A 848 3.91 -5.25 -0.18
C LEU A 848 3.41 -3.79 -0.19
N SER A 849 2.11 -3.55 -0.18
CA SER A 849 1.49 -2.21 -0.26
C SER A 849 1.93 -1.26 0.87
N HIS A 850 2.29 -1.79 2.04
CA HIS A 850 2.74 -1.01 3.19
C HIS A 850 4.28 -0.94 3.33
N ALA A 851 5.03 -1.47 2.35
CA ALA A 851 6.47 -1.32 2.29
C ALA A 851 6.83 0.16 2.05
N ARG A 852 7.63 0.72 2.95
CA ARG A 852 8.24 2.05 2.82
C ARG A 852 9.37 1.99 1.81
N LEU A 853 9.13 2.61 0.67
CA LEU A 853 10.09 2.80 -0.40
C LEU A 853 10.63 4.23 -0.32
N GLY A 854 11.95 4.40 -0.24
CA GLY A 854 12.52 5.73 -0.05
C GLY A 854 14.02 5.81 0.12
N GLY A 855 14.78 4.77 -0.24
CA GLY A 855 16.24 4.79 -0.17
C GLY A 855 16.81 4.70 1.26
N TYR A 856 15.96 4.48 2.27
CA TYR A 856 16.37 4.42 3.67
C TYR A 856 17.36 3.28 3.95
N SER A 857 17.27 2.19 3.19
CA SER A 857 18.27 1.11 3.24
C SER A 857 19.65 1.53 2.70
N LEU A 858 19.77 2.60 1.94
CA LEU A 858 21.07 3.09 1.47
C LEU A 858 21.75 4.05 2.45
N ALA A 859 21.04 4.51 3.50
CA ALA A 859 21.61 5.34 4.54
C ALA A 859 22.75 4.59 5.27
N ASN A 860 23.98 5.04 5.03
CA ASN A 860 25.19 4.56 5.72
C ASN A 860 25.82 5.61 6.64
N GLU A 861 25.45 6.89 6.47
CA GLU A 861 25.85 7.98 7.34
C GLU A 861 24.77 8.28 8.39
N HIS A 862 25.15 8.94 9.47
CA HIS A 862 24.20 9.35 10.51
C HIS A 862 23.36 10.52 9.99
N LEU A 863 22.04 10.34 9.91
CA LEU A 863 21.11 11.47 9.87
C LEU A 863 21.18 12.15 11.24
N GLY A 864 21.77 13.34 11.34
CA GLY A 864 22.01 13.98 12.63
C GLY A 864 23.25 14.85 12.62
N PRO A 865 23.48 15.61 13.68
CA PRO A 865 24.25 16.82 13.56
C PRO A 865 25.75 16.49 13.55
N GLY A 866 26.38 17.03 12.52
CA GLY A 866 27.80 17.09 12.27
C GLY A 866 27.96 18.31 11.36
N ALA A 867 28.84 19.24 11.72
CA ALA A 867 28.94 20.56 11.09
C ALA A 867 29.44 20.56 9.63
N GLY A 868 29.46 19.42 8.94
CA GLY A 868 29.89 19.28 7.55
C GLY A 868 28.75 18.82 6.65
N GLU A 869 28.28 19.69 5.76
CA GLU A 869 27.48 19.39 4.55
C GLU A 869 26.25 18.48 4.71
N THR A 870 25.29 18.92 5.53
CA THR A 870 24.09 18.14 5.86
C THR A 870 23.04 18.03 4.75
N ARG A 871 22.98 18.95 3.77
CA ARG A 871 22.17 18.74 2.55
C ARG A 871 22.70 17.56 1.74
N GLY A 872 24.02 17.47 1.58
CA GLY A 872 24.69 16.33 0.95
C GLY A 872 24.48 15.03 1.74
N SER A 873 24.64 15.06 3.07
CA SER A 873 24.36 13.90 3.93
C SER A 873 22.89 13.48 3.89
N TYR A 874 21.94 14.42 3.83
CA TYR A 874 20.50 14.12 3.72
C TYR A 874 20.15 13.49 2.35
N GLN A 875 20.69 14.04 1.26
CA GLN A 875 20.51 13.54 -0.10
C GLN A 875 21.23 12.21 -0.38
N THR A 876 22.29 11.90 0.37
CA THR A 876 22.98 10.61 0.30
C THR A 876 22.35 9.53 1.18
N THR A 877 21.51 9.91 2.16
CA THR A 877 20.89 8.97 3.11
C THR A 877 19.39 8.73 2.87
N THR A 878 18.70 9.56 2.09
CA THR A 878 17.27 9.39 1.77
C THR A 878 17.02 9.63 0.28
N ALA A 879 16.07 8.91 -0.33
CA ALA A 879 15.67 9.11 -1.73
C ALA A 879 14.77 10.35 -1.92
N THR A 880 14.33 10.99 -0.83
CA THR A 880 13.50 12.20 -0.80
C THR A 880 14.34 13.49 -0.93
N GLY A 881 15.47 13.43 -1.65
CA GLY A 881 16.51 14.46 -1.72
C GLY A 881 16.13 15.77 -2.40
#